data_AF-A0A8B9NJL9-F1
#
_entry.id   AF-A0A8B9NJL9-F1
#
_cell.length_a   1.000
_cell.length_b   1.000
_cell.length_c   1.000
_cell.angle_alpha   90.00
_cell.angle_beta   90.00
_cell.angle_gamma   90.00
#
_symmetry.space_group_name_H-M   'P 1'
#
loop_
_entity.id
_entity.type
_entity.pdbx_description
1 polymer ?
#
loop_
_entity_poly.entity_id
_entity_poly.type
_entity_poly.pdbx_seq_one_letter_code
_entity_poly.pdbx_strand_id
1 'polypeptide(L)'
;AYQFMLTDRENQSILITGESGAGKTVNTKRVIQYFATIAASGEKKKEDQSGKMQGTLEDQIISANPLLEAFGNAKTVRNDNSSRFGKFIRIHFGATGKLASADIETYLLEKSRVTFQLKAERSYHIFYQITSNKKPELIEMLLITTNPYDYPFVSQGEITVPSIDDKEELMATDSAIDILGFTADEKTAIYKLTGAVMHYGNLKFKQKPREEQAEPDGTEVADKAAYLMGLNSADMLKALCYPRVKVGNEYVTKGQTAQQVHNAVGALAKAVYERMFLWMVVRINQQLDTKQPRQYFIGVLDIAGFEIFDFNSFEQLCINFTNEKLQQFFNHHMFVLEQEEYKKEGIEWTFIDFGMDLAACIELIEKPMGIFSILEEECMFPKATDTSFKNKLYDQHLGKSSNFQKPKPAKGKVEAHFSLVHYAGTVDYNITGWLEKNKDPLNETVIGLYQKSSVKTLALLFANYGGAEAEASAGKKGGKKKGSSFQTVSALFRENLNKLMTNLRSTHPHFVRCIIPNETKTPGAMEHELVLEKTLKIIEFNASSSVFSPRYKVLNASAIPEGQFIDSKKACEKLLGSIDIDHTQYKFGHTKVFFKAGLIGLLEEMRDEKLAQLITRTQARCRGFLMRVEYQRMVERRESIFCIQYNIRAFMNVKHWPWMKLFFKIKPLLKSAESEKEMANMKQEFEKIKEELAKSEAKRKELEEKMVKLVQEKNDLQLQVQAEADALADAEERCDQLIKTKIQLEAKVKEVTERAEDEEEINAELTAKKRKLEDECSELKKDIDDLELTLAKVEKEKHATENKVKNLTEEMAALDETIVKLTKEKKALQEAHQQTLDDLQAEEDKVNT
;
A
#
# COMPACT_ATOMS: atom_id res chain seq x y z
N ALA A 1 25.19 -11.45 5.03
CA ALA A 1 24.16 -11.88 4.06
C ALA A 1 24.58 -13.08 3.20
N TYR A 2 25.35 -12.92 2.11
CA TYR A 2 25.59 -14.02 1.14
C TYR A 2 26.21 -15.30 1.75
N GLN A 3 27.25 -15.18 2.57
CA GLN A 3 27.86 -16.34 3.22
C GLN A 3 26.91 -17.05 4.21
N PHE A 4 26.11 -16.31 4.97
CA PHE A 4 25.10 -16.89 5.88
C PHE A 4 24.00 -17.60 5.10
N MET A 5 23.50 -17.02 4.01
CA MET A 5 22.55 -17.69 3.12
C MET A 5 23.08 -19.06 2.63
N LEU A 6 24.35 -19.13 2.23
CA LEU A 6 24.95 -20.38 1.76
C LEU A 6 25.20 -21.40 2.88
N THR A 7 25.45 -20.94 4.09
CA THR A 7 25.76 -21.79 5.26
C THR A 7 24.48 -22.30 5.92
N ASP A 8 23.58 -21.38 6.24
CA ASP A 8 22.40 -21.61 7.06
C ASP A 8 21.17 -22.00 6.22
N ARG A 9 21.24 -21.80 4.89
CA ARG A 9 20.17 -22.14 3.94
C ARG A 9 18.84 -21.43 4.24
N GLU A 10 18.95 -20.18 4.67
CA GLU A 10 17.82 -19.29 4.95
C GLU A 10 17.84 -18.06 4.05
N ASN A 11 16.65 -17.58 3.66
CA ASN A 11 16.51 -16.34 2.90
C ASN A 11 16.93 -15.14 3.74
N GLN A 12 17.54 -14.15 3.10
CA GLN A 12 18.07 -12.97 3.78
C GLN A 12 17.39 -11.71 3.25
N SER A 13 17.40 -10.65 4.04
CA SER A 13 17.03 -9.32 3.57
C SER A 13 18.05 -8.27 3.99
N ILE A 14 18.21 -7.23 3.19
CA ILE A 14 19.04 -6.05 3.49
C ILE A 14 18.09 -4.85 3.48
N LEU A 15 17.91 -4.24 4.65
CA LEU A 15 17.06 -3.08 4.85
C LEU A 15 17.95 -1.86 5.02
N ILE A 16 17.87 -0.94 4.05
CA ILE A 16 18.61 0.31 4.08
C ILE A 16 17.66 1.40 4.60
N THR A 17 17.88 1.84 5.83
CA THR A 17 17.03 2.83 6.51
C THR A 17 17.75 4.17 6.60
N GLY A 18 16.98 5.25 6.75
CA GLY A 18 17.51 6.59 6.89
C GLY A 18 16.54 7.64 6.36
N GLU A 19 16.79 8.90 6.71
CA GLU A 19 16.00 10.04 6.24
C GLU A 19 16.08 10.24 4.72
N SER A 20 15.16 11.03 4.18
CA SER A 20 15.19 11.42 2.76
C SER A 20 16.50 12.16 2.44
N GLY A 21 17.25 11.69 1.43
CA GLY A 21 18.57 12.23 1.06
C GLY A 21 19.78 11.52 1.67
N ALA A 22 19.61 10.54 2.57
CA ALA A 22 20.73 9.84 3.21
C ALA A 22 21.55 8.89 2.31
N GLY A 23 21.24 8.78 1.01
CA GLY A 23 21.99 7.93 0.06
C GLY A 23 21.56 6.45 0.04
N LYS A 24 20.31 6.14 0.39
CA LYS A 24 19.78 4.76 0.42
C LYS A 24 19.92 4.03 -0.93
N THR A 25 19.39 4.62 -2.01
CA THR A 25 19.45 4.06 -3.37
C THR A 25 20.88 3.87 -3.88
N VAL A 26 21.81 4.74 -3.50
CA VAL A 26 23.23 4.61 -3.86
C VAL A 26 23.84 3.37 -3.19
N ASN A 27 23.54 3.13 -1.91
CA ASN A 27 23.98 1.91 -1.22
C ASN A 27 23.33 0.65 -1.82
N THR A 28 22.05 0.70 -2.19
CA THR A 28 21.37 -0.39 -2.91
C THR A 28 22.11 -0.75 -4.21
N LYS A 29 22.51 0.25 -5.01
CA LYS A 29 23.31 0.03 -6.23
C LYS A 29 24.63 -0.69 -5.92
N ARG A 30 25.33 -0.30 -4.84
CA ARG A 30 26.60 -0.94 -4.42
C ARG A 30 26.39 -2.39 -3.98
N VAL A 31 25.33 -2.68 -3.23
CA VAL A 31 24.97 -4.04 -2.82
C VAL A 31 24.71 -4.93 -4.04
N ILE A 32 23.93 -4.44 -5.01
CA ILE A 32 23.65 -5.16 -6.25
C ILE A 32 24.92 -5.39 -7.06
N GLN A 33 25.76 -4.35 -7.23
CA GLN A 33 27.05 -4.45 -7.92
C GLN A 33 27.98 -5.49 -7.27
N TYR A 34 27.99 -5.55 -5.94
CA TYR A 34 28.76 -6.55 -5.21
C TYR A 34 28.27 -7.97 -5.53
N PHE A 35 26.95 -8.23 -5.44
CA PHE A 35 26.41 -9.55 -5.77
C PHE A 35 26.59 -9.93 -7.23
N ALA A 36 26.43 -8.98 -8.14
CA ALA A 36 26.75 -9.14 -9.55
C ALA A 36 28.21 -9.60 -9.75
N THR A 37 29.16 -9.01 -9.02
CA THR A 37 30.59 -9.34 -9.19
C THR A 37 30.95 -10.70 -8.60
N ILE A 38 30.45 -11.04 -7.41
CA ILE A 38 30.86 -12.28 -6.70
C ILE A 38 30.10 -13.52 -7.14
N ALA A 39 28.83 -13.37 -7.57
CA ALA A 39 27.93 -14.48 -7.86
C ALA A 39 27.79 -14.75 -9.36
N ALA A 40 28.53 -14.01 -10.19
CA ALA A 40 28.52 -14.16 -11.64
C ALA A 40 28.95 -15.56 -12.07
N SER A 41 28.20 -16.10 -13.03
CA SER A 41 28.67 -17.24 -13.82
C SER A 41 29.57 -16.70 -14.93
N GLY A 42 30.84 -17.14 -14.99
CA GLY A 42 31.86 -16.60 -15.90
C GLY A 42 31.44 -16.42 -17.36
N GLU A 43 32.22 -15.61 -18.10
CA GLU A 43 31.91 -15.05 -19.43
C GLU A 43 31.14 -15.98 -20.37
N LYS A 44 29.86 -15.67 -20.61
CA LYS A 44 29.12 -16.16 -21.78
C LYS A 44 29.41 -15.23 -22.97
N LYS A 45 29.74 -15.80 -24.12
CA LYS A 45 29.92 -15.08 -25.38
C LYS A 45 28.69 -14.20 -25.68
N LYS A 46 28.93 -12.92 -25.99
CA LYS A 46 27.91 -11.99 -26.49
C LYS A 46 27.42 -12.46 -27.86
N GLU A 47 26.13 -12.77 -27.99
CA GLU A 47 25.44 -12.86 -29.28
C GLU A 47 24.51 -11.65 -29.40
N ASP A 48 24.89 -10.69 -30.25
CA ASP A 48 24.05 -9.51 -30.54
C ASP A 48 22.96 -9.90 -31.56
N GLN A 49 21.74 -10.13 -31.07
CA GLN A 49 20.52 -10.21 -31.90
C GLN A 49 19.50 -9.18 -31.42
N SER A 50 18.92 -8.41 -32.35
CA SER A 50 17.87 -7.44 -32.06
C SER A 50 16.62 -8.12 -31.47
N GLY A 51 16.12 -7.63 -30.33
CA GLY A 51 14.94 -8.19 -29.66
C GLY A 51 15.22 -9.33 -28.67
N LYS A 52 16.50 -9.63 -28.39
CA LYS A 52 16.93 -10.46 -27.25
C LYS A 52 17.75 -9.61 -26.28
N MET A 53 17.73 -9.99 -25.00
CA MET A 53 18.44 -9.25 -23.96
C MET A 53 19.94 -9.16 -24.25
N GLN A 54 20.50 -7.97 -24.05
CA GLN A 54 21.94 -7.70 -24.19
C GLN A 54 22.59 -7.69 -22.80
N GLY A 55 23.90 -8.01 -22.74
CA GLY A 55 24.64 -8.07 -21.48
C GLY A 55 24.34 -9.32 -20.63
N THR A 56 25.05 -9.45 -19.53
CA THR A 56 24.84 -10.56 -18.59
C THR A 56 23.64 -10.30 -17.67
N LEU A 57 23.15 -11.30 -16.93
CA LEU A 57 22.02 -11.12 -15.99
C LEU A 57 22.32 -10.01 -14.97
N GLU A 58 23.58 -9.89 -14.60
CA GLU A 58 24.14 -8.85 -13.74
C GLU A 58 23.97 -7.44 -14.37
N ASP A 59 24.36 -7.28 -15.63
CA ASP A 59 24.23 -6.01 -16.37
C ASP A 59 22.75 -5.59 -16.46
N GLN A 60 21.86 -6.57 -16.65
CA GLN A 60 20.42 -6.35 -16.75
C GLN A 60 19.81 -5.86 -15.44
N ILE A 61 20.17 -6.47 -14.30
CA ILE A 61 19.71 -6.02 -12.98
C ILE A 61 20.18 -4.59 -12.69
N ILE A 62 21.42 -4.25 -13.06
CA ILE A 62 21.96 -2.90 -12.88
C ILE A 62 21.23 -1.91 -13.81
N SER A 63 21.02 -2.29 -15.07
CA SER A 63 20.35 -1.47 -16.10
C SER A 63 18.87 -1.23 -15.84
N ALA A 64 18.21 -2.04 -15.01
CA ALA A 64 16.84 -1.78 -14.57
C ALA A 64 16.71 -0.47 -13.76
N ASN A 65 17.77 -0.05 -13.05
CA ASN A 65 17.70 1.13 -12.18
C ASN A 65 17.50 2.45 -12.94
N PRO A 66 18.29 2.81 -13.98
CA PRO A 66 18.05 4.04 -14.75
C PRO A 66 16.61 4.18 -15.23
N LEU A 67 16.02 3.09 -15.74
CA LEU A 67 14.62 3.08 -16.19
C LEU A 67 13.63 3.32 -15.04
N LEU A 68 13.82 2.64 -13.91
CA LEU A 68 12.97 2.84 -12.73
C LEU A 68 13.16 4.22 -12.09
N GLU A 69 14.37 4.79 -12.13
CA GLU A 69 14.66 6.12 -11.61
C GLU A 69 14.05 7.21 -12.50
N ALA A 70 14.11 7.07 -13.83
CA ALA A 70 13.48 8.02 -14.74
C ALA A 70 11.96 8.15 -14.50
N PHE A 71 11.27 7.02 -14.27
CA PHE A 71 9.82 6.99 -14.09
C PHE A 71 9.34 7.00 -12.63
N GLY A 72 10.23 6.74 -11.67
CA GLY A 72 9.86 6.60 -10.26
C GLY A 72 10.55 7.59 -9.33
N ASN A 73 11.58 8.31 -9.78
CA ASN A 73 12.23 9.34 -8.98
C ASN A 73 11.83 10.75 -9.43
N ALA A 74 11.83 11.65 -8.46
CA ALA A 74 11.56 13.07 -8.64
C ALA A 74 12.40 13.90 -7.67
N LYS A 75 12.53 15.20 -7.90
CA LYS A 75 13.16 16.12 -6.94
C LYS A 75 12.16 16.54 -5.86
N THR A 76 12.61 16.50 -4.62
CA THR A 76 11.95 17.12 -3.45
C THR A 76 12.82 18.25 -2.89
N VAL A 77 12.30 18.97 -1.89
CA VAL A 77 13.05 20.03 -1.18
C VAL A 77 14.39 19.51 -0.64
N ARG A 78 14.39 18.30 -0.07
CA ARG A 78 15.55 17.71 0.62
C ARG A 78 16.44 16.85 -0.28
N ASN A 79 15.92 16.30 -1.37
CA ASN A 79 16.65 15.37 -2.22
C ASN A 79 16.36 15.59 -3.70
N ASP A 80 17.42 15.79 -4.47
CA ASP A 80 17.34 16.12 -5.89
C ASP A 80 16.98 14.91 -6.77
N ASN A 81 17.22 13.68 -6.28
CA ASN A 81 16.87 12.41 -6.94
C ASN A 81 16.19 11.48 -5.92
N SER A 82 14.97 11.83 -5.50
CA SER A 82 14.21 11.09 -4.50
C SER A 82 13.36 10.00 -5.13
N SER A 83 13.56 8.74 -4.72
CA SER A 83 12.61 7.67 -5.06
C SER A 83 11.26 7.93 -4.44
N ARG A 84 10.21 7.89 -5.28
CA ARG A 84 8.81 8.13 -4.91
C ARG A 84 7.96 6.86 -5.02
N PHE A 85 8.65 5.73 -4.94
CA PHE A 85 8.13 4.38 -4.87
C PHE A 85 9.09 3.58 -4.00
N GLY A 86 8.57 2.55 -3.33
CA GLY A 86 9.36 1.50 -2.71
C GLY A 86 9.68 0.41 -3.75
N LYS A 87 10.90 -0.11 -3.71
CA LYS A 87 11.32 -1.27 -4.48
C LYS A 87 11.96 -2.30 -3.56
N PHE A 88 11.49 -3.53 -3.64
CA PHE A 88 12.09 -4.69 -3.00
C PHE A 88 12.66 -5.59 -4.09
N ILE A 89 13.98 -5.59 -4.21
CA ILE A 89 14.69 -6.34 -5.24
C ILE A 89 15.10 -7.68 -4.66
N ARG A 90 14.47 -8.76 -5.12
CA ARG A 90 14.83 -10.13 -4.75
C ARG A 90 15.85 -10.67 -5.74
N ILE A 91 17.04 -10.93 -5.25
CA ILE A 91 18.12 -11.55 -6.00
C ILE A 91 18.10 -13.04 -5.68
N HIS A 92 17.80 -13.89 -6.67
CA HIS A 92 17.69 -15.33 -6.49
C HIS A 92 19.01 -16.02 -6.80
N PHE A 93 19.32 -17.01 -5.97
CA PHE A 93 20.52 -17.84 -6.07
C PHE A 93 20.14 -19.29 -6.30
N GLY A 94 20.91 -19.96 -7.16
CA GLY A 94 20.81 -21.39 -7.39
C GLY A 94 21.55 -22.22 -6.34
N ALA A 95 21.50 -23.54 -6.47
CA ALA A 95 22.09 -24.46 -5.49
C ALA A 95 23.62 -24.36 -5.31
N THR A 96 24.31 -23.76 -6.27
CA THR A 96 25.76 -23.51 -6.21
C THR A 96 26.11 -22.14 -5.64
N GLY A 97 25.11 -21.35 -5.24
CA GLY A 97 25.28 -19.97 -4.76
C GLY A 97 25.45 -18.94 -5.87
N LYS A 98 25.33 -19.32 -7.14
CA LYS A 98 25.41 -18.38 -8.27
C LYS A 98 24.08 -17.69 -8.55
N LEU A 99 24.16 -16.53 -9.18
CA LEU A 99 23.00 -15.75 -9.59
C LEU A 99 22.12 -16.57 -10.56
N ALA A 100 20.87 -16.79 -10.19
CA ALA A 100 19.90 -17.55 -10.97
C ALA A 100 18.91 -16.64 -11.69
N SER A 101 18.29 -15.70 -10.98
CA SER A 101 17.31 -14.75 -11.52
C SER A 101 17.18 -13.56 -10.58
N ALA A 102 16.42 -12.54 -10.98
CA ALA A 102 16.01 -11.46 -10.09
C ALA A 102 14.56 -11.08 -10.34
N ASP A 103 13.91 -10.52 -9.33
CA ASP A 103 12.62 -9.86 -9.50
C ASP A 103 12.53 -8.62 -8.60
N ILE A 104 11.69 -7.68 -9.01
CA ILE A 104 11.49 -6.39 -8.37
C ILE A 104 10.01 -6.28 -8.01
N GLU A 105 9.72 -6.20 -6.73
CA GLU A 105 8.40 -5.85 -6.24
C GLU A 105 8.36 -4.35 -5.98
N THR A 106 7.44 -3.65 -6.64
CA THR A 106 7.23 -2.21 -6.41
C THR A 106 6.05 -1.97 -5.50
N TYR A 107 6.23 -1.00 -4.62
CA TYR A 107 5.26 -0.56 -3.65
C TYR A 107 5.12 0.97 -3.78
N LEU A 108 3.92 1.50 -3.59
CA LEU A 108 3.74 2.93 -3.23
C LEU A 108 4.23 3.96 -4.25
N LEU A 109 3.90 3.82 -5.54
CA LEU A 109 4.15 4.90 -6.49
C LEU A 109 3.27 6.12 -6.14
N GLU A 110 3.89 7.25 -5.85
CA GLU A 110 3.17 8.48 -5.54
C GLU A 110 2.65 9.16 -6.81
N LYS A 111 1.51 8.67 -7.30
CA LYS A 111 0.90 9.11 -8.54
C LYS A 111 0.48 10.58 -8.57
N SER A 112 0.17 11.20 -7.44
CA SER A 112 -0.27 12.62 -7.41
C SER A 112 0.77 13.58 -7.98
N ARG A 113 2.05 13.22 -7.93
CA ARG A 113 3.13 14.03 -8.49
C ARG A 113 3.16 14.09 -10.02
N VAL A 114 2.42 13.22 -10.70
CA VAL A 114 2.19 13.33 -12.14
C VAL A 114 1.44 14.62 -12.47
N THR A 115 0.50 15.04 -11.63
CA THR A 115 -0.43 16.16 -11.92
C THR A 115 -0.14 17.41 -11.10
N PHE A 116 0.59 17.29 -9.99
CA PHE A 116 0.81 18.38 -9.03
C PHE A 116 2.23 18.36 -8.46
N GLN A 117 2.84 19.53 -8.30
CA GLN A 117 4.15 19.70 -7.65
C GLN A 117 4.14 20.94 -6.74
N LEU A 118 4.85 20.89 -5.62
CA LEU A 118 5.13 22.09 -4.83
C LEU A 118 6.24 22.93 -5.48
N LYS A 119 6.33 24.22 -5.10
CA LYS A 119 7.21 25.23 -5.73
C LYS A 119 8.68 24.83 -5.84
N ALA A 120 9.21 24.07 -4.87
CA ALA A 120 10.61 23.64 -4.80
C ALA A 120 10.81 22.15 -5.18
N GLU A 121 9.78 21.52 -5.76
CA GLU A 121 9.79 20.12 -6.18
C GLU A 121 9.76 20.01 -7.70
N ARG A 122 9.98 18.81 -8.23
CA ARG A 122 9.92 18.52 -9.67
C ARG A 122 8.98 17.34 -9.90
N SER A 123 8.41 17.23 -11.09
CA SER A 123 7.73 15.99 -11.50
C SER A 123 8.75 14.85 -11.72
N TYR A 124 8.28 13.69 -12.17
CA TYR A 124 9.16 12.55 -12.49
C TYR A 124 10.20 12.92 -13.57
N HIS A 125 11.43 12.44 -13.41
CA HIS A 125 12.57 12.85 -14.24
C HIS A 125 12.35 12.62 -15.75
N ILE A 126 11.62 11.57 -16.13
CA ILE A 126 11.36 11.23 -17.52
C ILE A 126 10.75 12.40 -18.32
N PHE A 127 9.86 13.21 -17.72
CA PHE A 127 9.22 14.34 -18.42
C PHE A 127 10.23 15.40 -18.87
N TYR A 128 11.33 15.55 -18.14
CA TYR A 128 12.36 16.51 -18.44
C TYR A 128 13.46 15.93 -19.32
N GLN A 129 13.74 14.63 -19.16
CA GLN A 129 14.60 13.88 -20.07
C GLN A 129 14.08 13.96 -21.52
N ILE A 130 12.78 13.73 -21.75
CA ILE A 130 12.21 13.78 -23.10
C ILE A 130 12.10 15.19 -23.67
N THR A 131 11.99 16.23 -22.83
CA THR A 131 11.98 17.64 -23.29
C THR A 131 13.38 18.24 -23.47
N SER A 132 14.44 17.54 -23.05
CA SER A 132 15.85 17.98 -23.15
C SER A 132 16.38 18.15 -24.58
N ASN A 133 15.61 17.67 -25.58
CA ASN A 133 15.94 17.67 -27.01
C ASN A 133 17.22 16.89 -27.38
N LYS A 134 17.65 15.94 -26.54
CA LYS A 134 18.80 15.08 -26.86
C LYS A 134 18.51 14.09 -28.00
N LYS A 135 17.24 13.68 -28.14
CA LYS A 135 16.70 12.83 -29.23
C LYS A 135 15.55 13.58 -29.92
N PRO A 136 15.83 14.45 -30.92
CA PRO A 136 14.83 15.30 -31.56
C PRO A 136 13.65 14.52 -32.17
N GLU A 137 13.88 13.29 -32.59
CA GLU A 137 12.85 12.37 -33.08
C GLU A 137 11.75 12.09 -32.05
N LEU A 138 12.06 12.17 -30.74
CA LEU A 138 11.06 12.05 -29.67
C LEU A 138 10.19 13.30 -29.58
N ILE A 139 10.74 14.50 -29.81
CA ILE A 139 9.98 15.75 -29.79
C ILE A 139 8.89 15.71 -30.88
N GLU A 140 9.27 15.31 -32.09
CA GLU A 140 8.35 15.16 -33.21
C GLU A 140 7.33 14.03 -32.98
N MET A 141 7.78 12.86 -32.55
CA MET A 141 6.91 11.70 -32.30
C MET A 141 5.86 11.96 -31.22
N LEU A 142 6.23 12.71 -30.17
CA LEU A 142 5.37 12.99 -29.02
C LEU A 142 4.57 14.29 -29.20
N LEU A 143 4.78 15.02 -30.30
CA LEU A 143 4.14 16.29 -30.57
C LEU A 143 4.35 17.29 -29.42
N ILE A 144 5.53 17.24 -28.79
CA ILE A 144 5.88 18.09 -27.65
C ILE A 144 6.79 19.25 -28.05
N THR A 145 6.93 20.24 -27.18
CA THR A 145 7.94 21.30 -27.28
C THR A 145 9.09 21.03 -26.33
N THR A 146 10.19 21.76 -26.49
CA THR A 146 11.35 21.70 -25.59
C THR A 146 11.19 22.59 -24.36
N ASN A 147 10.11 23.36 -24.26
CA ASN A 147 9.85 24.27 -23.15
C ASN A 147 8.92 23.61 -22.12
N PRO A 148 9.41 23.22 -20.93
CA PRO A 148 8.57 22.54 -19.94
C PRO A 148 7.39 23.39 -19.43
N TYR A 149 7.49 24.72 -19.51
CA TYR A 149 6.39 25.64 -19.15
C TYR A 149 5.16 25.54 -20.04
N ASP A 150 5.26 24.90 -21.21
CA ASP A 150 4.14 24.64 -22.09
C ASP A 150 3.23 23.51 -21.55
N TYR A 151 3.60 22.87 -20.44
CA TYR A 151 2.90 21.74 -19.82
C TYR A 151 2.63 21.99 -18.32
N PRO A 152 1.39 22.31 -17.90
CA PRO A 152 1.04 22.56 -16.51
C PRO A 152 1.35 21.40 -15.56
N PHE A 153 1.27 20.15 -16.01
CA PHE A 153 1.60 18.99 -15.20
C PHE A 153 3.12 18.82 -14.94
N VAL A 154 3.97 19.59 -15.63
CA VAL A 154 5.44 19.49 -15.54
C VAL A 154 6.06 20.78 -15.00
N SER A 155 5.30 21.88 -14.93
CA SER A 155 5.85 23.23 -14.70
C SER A 155 5.41 23.95 -13.42
N GLN A 156 4.70 23.28 -12.51
CA GLN A 156 4.26 23.90 -11.25
C GLN A 156 5.42 24.12 -10.26
N GLY A 157 6.48 23.31 -10.36
CA GLY A 157 7.65 23.37 -9.51
C GLY A 157 8.93 23.79 -10.24
N GLU A 158 10.06 23.29 -9.77
CA GLU A 158 11.36 23.49 -10.40
C GLU A 158 11.51 22.65 -11.68
N ILE A 159 12.12 23.27 -12.69
CA ILE A 159 12.34 22.65 -13.99
C ILE A 159 13.74 22.04 -14.11
N THR A 160 14.73 22.70 -13.54
CA THR A 160 16.16 22.35 -13.66
C THR A 160 16.71 21.88 -12.32
N VAL A 161 17.56 20.85 -12.34
CA VAL A 161 18.20 20.33 -11.13
C VAL A 161 19.72 20.40 -11.32
N PRO A 162 20.47 21.18 -10.52
CA PRO A 162 21.90 21.39 -10.74
C PRO A 162 22.75 20.11 -10.74
N SER A 163 22.31 19.07 -10.03
CA SER A 163 23.04 17.81 -9.89
C SER A 163 22.71 16.76 -10.96
N ILE A 164 21.79 17.03 -11.89
CA ILE A 164 21.29 16.05 -12.87
C ILE A 164 21.35 16.65 -14.28
N ASP A 165 22.01 15.95 -15.21
CA ASP A 165 21.94 16.28 -16.64
C ASP A 165 20.87 15.42 -17.33
N ASP A 166 19.69 16.01 -17.57
CA ASP A 166 18.58 15.32 -18.20
C ASP A 166 18.90 14.78 -19.61
N LYS A 167 19.90 15.33 -20.30
CA LYS A 167 20.32 14.86 -21.63
C LYS A 167 21.09 13.55 -21.54
N GLU A 168 22.01 13.45 -20.60
CA GLU A 168 22.77 12.21 -20.38
C GLU A 168 21.85 11.13 -19.80
N GLU A 169 20.97 11.50 -18.86
CA GLU A 169 20.00 10.60 -18.26
C GLU A 169 18.98 10.05 -19.28
N LEU A 170 18.58 10.83 -20.29
CA LEU A 170 17.74 10.31 -21.39
C LEU A 170 18.45 9.18 -22.13
N MET A 171 19.74 9.34 -22.44
CA MET A 171 20.51 8.32 -23.16
C MET A 171 20.69 7.06 -22.32
N ALA A 172 20.93 7.20 -21.01
CA ALA A 172 21.00 6.09 -20.08
C ALA A 172 19.68 5.33 -20.00
N THR A 173 18.56 6.06 -19.91
CA THR A 173 17.20 5.49 -19.86
C THR A 173 16.84 4.77 -21.15
N ASP A 174 17.11 5.39 -22.31
CA ASP A 174 16.83 4.82 -23.63
C ASP A 174 17.67 3.56 -23.89
N SER A 175 18.94 3.56 -23.47
CA SER A 175 19.82 2.38 -23.55
C SER A 175 19.37 1.27 -22.60
N ALA A 176 18.88 1.62 -21.40
CA ALA A 176 18.35 0.66 -20.45
C ALA A 176 17.13 -0.08 -21.00
N ILE A 177 16.21 0.61 -21.69
CA ILE A 177 15.05 0.00 -22.36
C ILE A 177 15.51 -1.07 -23.37
N ASP A 178 16.56 -0.78 -24.14
CA ASP A 178 17.09 -1.70 -25.15
C ASP A 178 17.79 -2.92 -24.51
N ILE A 179 18.62 -2.70 -23.47
CA ILE A 179 19.32 -3.77 -22.73
C ILE A 179 18.34 -4.75 -22.08
N LEU A 180 17.25 -4.20 -21.49
CA LEU A 180 16.20 -4.98 -20.84
C LEU A 180 15.30 -5.73 -21.82
N GLY A 181 15.51 -5.57 -23.13
CA GLY A 181 14.83 -6.34 -24.16
C GLY A 181 13.39 -5.91 -24.44
N PHE A 182 13.04 -4.65 -24.17
CA PHE A 182 11.77 -4.10 -24.65
C PHE A 182 11.78 -4.02 -26.18
N THR A 183 10.64 -4.34 -26.79
CA THR A 183 10.52 -4.22 -28.25
C THR A 183 10.46 -2.74 -28.68
N ALA A 184 10.78 -2.44 -29.93
CA ALA A 184 10.69 -1.07 -30.46
C ALA A 184 9.27 -0.48 -30.35
N ASP A 185 8.25 -1.33 -30.54
CA ASP A 185 6.84 -0.95 -30.35
C ASP A 185 6.53 -0.60 -28.89
N GLU A 186 7.06 -1.38 -27.94
CA GLU A 186 6.89 -1.13 -26.51
C GLU A 186 7.61 0.14 -26.05
N LYS A 187 8.85 0.36 -26.52
CA LYS A 187 9.62 1.59 -26.30
C LYS A 187 8.86 2.81 -26.80
N THR A 188 8.33 2.72 -28.03
CA THR A 188 7.50 3.77 -28.63
C THR A 188 6.24 4.01 -27.80
N ALA A 189 5.57 2.96 -27.33
CA ALA A 189 4.38 3.07 -26.50
C ALA A 189 4.67 3.76 -25.15
N ILE A 190 5.77 3.41 -24.47
CA ILE A 190 6.19 4.04 -23.21
C ILE A 190 6.34 5.55 -23.41
N TYR A 191 7.07 5.98 -24.44
CA TYR A 191 7.24 7.39 -24.72
C TYR A 191 5.92 8.07 -25.12
N LYS A 192 5.10 7.46 -26.00
CA LYS A 192 3.80 8.00 -26.41
C LYS A 192 2.86 8.23 -25.24
N LEU A 193 2.74 7.25 -24.34
CA LEU A 193 1.91 7.38 -23.14
C LEU A 193 2.43 8.49 -22.22
N THR A 194 3.75 8.61 -22.07
CA THR A 194 4.38 9.68 -21.29
C THR A 194 4.09 11.07 -21.88
N GLY A 195 4.25 11.24 -23.20
CA GLY A 195 3.91 12.48 -23.89
C GLY A 195 2.42 12.80 -23.83
N ALA A 196 1.54 11.79 -23.93
CA ALA A 196 0.10 11.98 -23.81
C ALA A 196 -0.32 12.48 -22.41
N VAL A 197 0.31 11.96 -21.35
CA VAL A 197 0.12 12.46 -19.98
C VAL A 197 0.48 13.94 -19.84
N MET A 198 1.53 14.41 -20.52
CA MET A 198 1.86 15.84 -20.54
C MET A 198 0.76 16.67 -21.23
N HIS A 199 0.26 16.21 -22.38
CA HIS A 199 -0.82 16.88 -23.11
C HIS A 199 -2.16 16.87 -22.36
N TYR A 200 -2.43 15.89 -21.50
CA TYR A 200 -3.62 15.89 -20.64
C TYR A 200 -3.67 17.12 -19.72
N GLY A 201 -2.52 17.60 -19.24
CA GLY A 201 -2.44 18.84 -18.46
C GLY A 201 -2.79 20.11 -19.26
N ASN A 202 -2.77 20.04 -20.59
CA ASN A 202 -3.09 21.15 -21.48
C ASN A 202 -4.56 21.21 -21.91
N LEU A 203 -5.36 20.19 -21.58
CA LEU A 203 -6.78 20.16 -21.93
C LEU A 203 -7.52 21.26 -21.16
N LYS A 204 -8.13 22.20 -21.89
CA LYS A 204 -8.89 23.32 -21.33
C LYS A 204 -10.38 23.08 -21.53
N PHE A 205 -11.16 23.36 -20.50
CA PHE A 205 -12.61 23.25 -20.54
C PHE A 205 -13.23 24.56 -20.04
N LYS A 206 -14.27 25.02 -20.73
CA LYS A 206 -15.06 26.19 -20.37
C LYS A 206 -16.37 25.75 -19.74
N GLN A 207 -16.85 26.53 -18.78
CA GLN A 207 -18.12 26.30 -18.13
C GLN A 207 -19.22 26.97 -18.98
N LYS A 208 -20.20 26.21 -19.45
CA LYS A 208 -21.36 26.77 -20.15
C LYS A 208 -22.16 27.68 -19.21
N PRO A 209 -22.45 28.94 -19.58
CA PRO A 209 -23.13 29.90 -18.70
C PRO A 209 -24.54 29.51 -18.26
N ARG A 210 -25.24 28.66 -19.03
CA ARG A 210 -26.66 28.33 -18.83
C ARG A 210 -26.94 26.91 -18.34
N GLU A 211 -26.01 25.99 -18.49
CA GLU A 211 -26.25 24.55 -18.28
C GLU A 211 -25.37 23.94 -17.18
N GLU A 212 -24.48 24.70 -16.54
CA GLU A 212 -23.46 24.20 -15.59
C GLU A 212 -22.67 22.97 -16.09
N GLN A 213 -22.61 22.77 -17.41
CA GLN A 213 -21.81 21.72 -18.06
C GLN A 213 -20.53 22.26 -18.70
N ALA A 214 -19.50 21.43 -18.73
CA ALA A 214 -18.23 21.70 -19.39
C ALA A 214 -18.34 21.56 -20.92
N GLU A 215 -17.63 22.43 -21.64
CA GLU A 215 -17.36 22.29 -23.06
C GLU A 215 -15.84 22.39 -23.33
N PRO A 216 -15.29 21.64 -24.29
CA PRO A 216 -13.88 21.72 -24.62
C PRO A 216 -13.52 23.08 -25.24
N ASP A 217 -12.46 23.70 -24.74
CA ASP A 217 -11.93 24.96 -25.26
C ASP A 217 -10.87 24.70 -26.34
N GLY A 218 -11.35 24.29 -27.52
CA GLY A 218 -10.52 23.88 -28.66
C GLY A 218 -10.27 22.38 -28.72
N THR A 219 -9.80 21.90 -29.87
CA THR A 219 -9.56 20.47 -30.13
C THR A 219 -8.09 20.11 -30.30
N GLU A 220 -7.22 21.07 -30.61
CA GLU A 220 -5.83 20.79 -31.00
C GLU A 220 -5.07 19.94 -29.96
N VAL A 221 -5.17 20.28 -28.67
CA VAL A 221 -4.53 19.53 -27.59
C VAL A 221 -5.14 18.13 -27.45
N ALA A 222 -6.46 18.02 -27.60
CA ALA A 222 -7.16 16.74 -27.56
C ALA A 222 -6.80 15.86 -28.75
N ASP A 223 -6.59 16.44 -29.93
CA ASP A 223 -6.13 15.75 -31.14
C ASP A 223 -4.71 15.18 -30.94
N LYS A 224 -3.79 15.97 -30.38
CA LYS A 224 -2.44 15.51 -30.02
C LYS A 224 -2.49 14.37 -29.00
N ALA A 225 -3.24 14.54 -27.91
CA ALA A 225 -3.33 13.53 -26.86
C ALA A 225 -4.02 12.24 -27.35
N ALA A 226 -5.09 12.35 -28.14
CA ALA A 226 -5.81 11.22 -28.72
C ALA A 226 -4.96 10.48 -29.76
N TYR A 227 -4.18 11.18 -30.58
CA TYR A 227 -3.23 10.58 -31.53
C TYR A 227 -2.21 9.69 -30.82
N LEU A 228 -1.58 10.19 -29.75
CA LEU A 228 -0.61 9.43 -28.96
C LEU A 228 -1.23 8.22 -28.26
N MET A 229 -2.48 8.35 -27.79
CA MET A 229 -3.24 7.28 -27.17
C MET A 229 -3.88 6.32 -28.18
N GLY A 230 -3.84 6.61 -29.49
CA GLY A 230 -4.50 5.79 -30.52
C GLY A 230 -6.04 5.78 -30.41
N LEU A 231 -6.64 6.94 -30.15
CA LEU A 231 -8.07 7.14 -29.94
C LEU A 231 -8.64 8.19 -30.90
N ASN A 232 -9.96 8.23 -31.02
CA ASN A 232 -10.66 9.34 -31.66
C ASN A 232 -10.81 10.51 -30.67
N SER A 233 -10.39 11.72 -31.06
CA SER A 233 -10.41 12.91 -30.20
C SER A 233 -11.82 13.39 -29.84
N ALA A 234 -12.76 13.32 -30.78
CA ALA A 234 -14.15 13.70 -30.55
C ALA A 234 -14.83 12.77 -29.54
N ASP A 235 -14.59 11.45 -29.66
CA ASP A 235 -15.11 10.47 -28.70
C ASP A 235 -14.49 10.65 -27.31
N MET A 236 -13.19 10.95 -27.24
CA MET A 236 -12.50 11.23 -25.98
C MET A 236 -13.09 12.47 -25.29
N LEU A 237 -13.24 13.59 -26.00
CA LEU A 237 -13.82 14.83 -25.45
C LEU A 237 -15.27 14.64 -25.02
N LYS A 238 -16.06 13.91 -25.81
CA LYS A 238 -17.43 13.56 -25.47
C LYS A 238 -17.50 12.69 -24.22
N ALA A 239 -16.65 11.66 -24.12
CA ALA A 239 -16.60 10.78 -22.95
C ALA A 239 -16.15 11.51 -21.68
N LEU A 240 -15.28 12.52 -21.81
CA LEU A 240 -14.85 13.37 -20.70
C LEU A 240 -15.97 14.31 -20.22
N CYS A 241 -16.63 15.05 -21.11
CA CYS A 241 -17.65 16.02 -20.72
C CYS A 241 -19.01 15.39 -20.42
N TYR A 242 -19.31 14.29 -21.10
CA TYR A 242 -20.59 13.59 -21.10
C TYR A 242 -20.42 12.07 -20.93
N PRO A 243 -19.85 11.61 -19.81
CA PRO A 243 -19.74 10.19 -19.52
C PRO A 243 -21.12 9.52 -19.44
N ARG A 244 -21.17 8.27 -19.90
CA ARG A 244 -22.30 7.37 -19.67
C ARG A 244 -22.10 6.71 -18.32
N VAL A 245 -22.95 7.06 -17.35
CA VAL A 245 -22.90 6.52 -15.99
C VAL A 245 -24.05 5.55 -15.81
N LYS A 246 -23.76 4.38 -15.23
CA LYS A 246 -24.77 3.40 -14.88
C LYS A 246 -25.51 3.87 -13.63
N VAL A 247 -26.80 4.15 -13.76
CA VAL A 247 -27.68 4.53 -12.65
C VAL A 247 -28.71 3.41 -12.50
N GLY A 248 -28.50 2.55 -11.49
CA GLY A 248 -29.25 1.29 -11.37
C GLY A 248 -28.90 0.33 -12.51
N ASN A 249 -29.89 0.00 -13.35
CA ASN A 249 -29.71 -0.90 -14.51
C ASN A 249 -29.61 -0.16 -15.86
N GLU A 250 -29.78 1.16 -15.88
CA GLU A 250 -29.78 1.96 -17.10
C GLU A 250 -28.51 2.84 -17.21
N TYR A 251 -28.07 3.08 -18.45
CA TYR A 251 -26.95 3.97 -18.72
C TYR A 251 -27.48 5.35 -19.08
N VAL A 252 -27.24 6.33 -18.22
CA VAL A 252 -27.63 7.72 -18.43
C VAL A 252 -26.40 8.55 -18.80
N THR A 253 -26.56 9.47 -19.74
CA THR A 253 -25.50 10.43 -20.07
C THR A 253 -25.55 11.57 -19.07
N LYS A 254 -24.48 11.79 -18.32
CA LYS A 254 -24.40 12.84 -17.31
C LYS A 254 -23.40 13.90 -17.76
N GLY A 255 -23.84 15.16 -17.85
CA GLY A 255 -22.94 16.29 -18.06
C GLY A 255 -22.11 16.57 -16.79
N GLN A 256 -20.83 16.87 -16.97
CA GLN A 256 -19.90 17.23 -15.88
C GLN A 256 -19.61 18.73 -15.87
N THR A 257 -19.29 19.29 -14.70
CA THR A 257 -18.77 20.66 -14.57
C THR A 257 -17.33 20.74 -15.06
N ALA A 258 -16.83 21.94 -15.39
CA ALA A 258 -15.45 22.11 -15.87
C ALA A 258 -14.43 21.57 -14.84
N GLN A 259 -14.66 21.81 -13.55
CA GLN A 259 -13.82 21.28 -12.48
C GLN A 259 -13.85 19.74 -12.40
N GLN A 260 -15.02 19.12 -12.56
CA GLN A 260 -15.15 17.67 -12.57
C GLN A 260 -14.38 17.04 -13.74
N VAL A 261 -14.44 17.65 -14.92
CA VAL A 261 -13.70 17.19 -16.08
C VAL A 261 -12.19 17.32 -15.86
N HIS A 262 -11.72 18.45 -15.33
CA HIS A 262 -10.29 18.62 -14.98
C HIS A 262 -9.81 17.57 -13.97
N ASN A 263 -10.59 17.30 -12.92
CA ASN A 263 -10.28 16.25 -11.95
C ASN A 263 -10.25 14.86 -12.61
N ALA A 264 -11.20 14.55 -13.50
CA ALA A 264 -11.24 13.29 -14.24
C ALA A 264 -10.04 13.12 -15.18
N VAL A 265 -9.63 14.17 -15.88
CA VAL A 265 -8.41 14.17 -16.72
C VAL A 265 -7.17 13.90 -15.87
N GLY A 266 -7.05 14.55 -14.71
CA GLY A 266 -5.97 14.29 -13.76
C GLY A 266 -5.97 12.85 -13.24
N ALA A 267 -7.15 12.30 -12.90
CA ALA A 267 -7.32 10.90 -12.49
C ALA A 267 -6.87 9.92 -13.59
N LEU A 268 -7.25 10.18 -14.85
CA LEU A 268 -6.83 9.37 -15.99
C LEU A 268 -5.32 9.46 -16.24
N ALA A 269 -4.72 10.65 -16.16
CA ALA A 269 -3.28 10.84 -16.30
C ALA A 269 -2.50 10.02 -15.26
N LYS A 270 -2.91 10.11 -13.98
CA LYS A 270 -2.35 9.31 -12.89
C LYS A 270 -2.49 7.81 -13.13
N ALA A 271 -3.67 7.36 -13.57
CA ALA A 271 -3.94 5.94 -13.81
C ALA A 271 -3.14 5.37 -14.98
N VAL A 272 -3.00 6.11 -16.09
CA VAL A 272 -2.17 5.71 -17.22
C VAL A 272 -0.71 5.59 -16.79
N TYR A 273 -0.19 6.58 -16.07
CA TYR A 273 1.19 6.59 -15.60
C TYR A 273 1.48 5.45 -14.62
N GLU A 274 0.61 5.25 -13.62
CA GLU A 274 0.73 4.18 -12.63
C GLU A 274 0.70 2.79 -13.29
N ARG A 275 -0.26 2.54 -14.17
CA ARG A 275 -0.35 1.24 -14.86
C ARG A 275 0.81 1.01 -15.80
N MET A 276 1.28 2.04 -16.50
CA MET A 276 2.47 1.96 -17.33
C MET A 276 3.70 1.60 -16.49
N PHE A 277 3.91 2.27 -15.35
CA PHE A 277 5.02 1.99 -14.44
C PHE A 277 4.97 0.55 -13.89
N LEU A 278 3.82 0.12 -13.38
CA LEU A 278 3.64 -1.25 -12.88
C LEU A 278 3.83 -2.30 -13.99
N TRP A 279 3.34 -2.02 -15.20
CA TRP A 279 3.57 -2.89 -16.35
C TRP A 279 5.04 -2.96 -16.73
N MET A 280 5.77 -1.84 -16.72
CA MET A 280 7.22 -1.83 -16.96
C MET A 280 7.95 -2.73 -15.95
N VAL A 281 7.58 -2.68 -14.67
CA VAL A 281 8.14 -3.57 -13.63
C VAL A 281 7.85 -5.03 -13.95
N VAL A 282 6.61 -5.37 -14.35
CA VAL A 282 6.25 -6.73 -14.76
C VAL A 282 7.07 -7.18 -15.98
N ARG A 283 7.25 -6.30 -16.98
CA ARG A 283 8.07 -6.61 -18.17
C ARG A 283 9.54 -6.80 -17.78
N ILE A 284 10.10 -5.96 -16.91
CA ILE A 284 11.47 -6.12 -16.37
C ILE A 284 11.60 -7.49 -15.69
N ASN A 285 10.66 -7.85 -14.82
CA ASN A 285 10.68 -9.14 -14.11
C ASN A 285 10.59 -10.35 -15.04
N GLN A 286 9.78 -10.27 -16.10
CA GLN A 286 9.70 -11.34 -17.11
C GLN A 286 11.04 -11.57 -17.82
N GLN A 287 11.85 -10.51 -17.94
CA GLN A 287 13.14 -10.58 -18.61
C GLN A 287 14.27 -10.99 -17.65
N LEU A 288 14.21 -10.55 -16.39
CA LEU A 288 15.13 -11.00 -15.33
C LEU A 288 14.87 -12.44 -14.85
N ASP A 289 13.71 -13.01 -15.20
CA ASP A 289 13.39 -14.41 -14.95
C ASP A 289 14.19 -15.34 -15.88
N THR A 290 14.84 -16.34 -15.29
CA THR A 290 15.57 -17.36 -16.04
C THR A 290 15.10 -18.76 -15.69
N LYS A 291 15.38 -19.71 -16.59
CA LYS A 291 15.08 -21.13 -16.36
C LYS A 291 15.95 -21.80 -15.30
N GLN A 292 16.86 -21.07 -14.65
CA GLN A 292 17.72 -21.63 -13.62
C GLN A 292 16.91 -21.93 -12.34
N PRO A 293 17.23 -23.02 -11.63
CA PRO A 293 16.54 -23.35 -10.40
C PRO A 293 16.79 -22.29 -9.33
N ARG A 294 15.72 -21.75 -8.75
CA ARG A 294 15.75 -20.81 -7.63
C ARG A 294 15.68 -21.60 -6.33
N GLN A 295 16.59 -21.31 -5.39
CA GLN A 295 16.58 -22.00 -4.09
C GLN A 295 16.46 -21.02 -2.93
N TYR A 296 17.26 -19.95 -2.95
CA TYR A 296 17.28 -18.91 -1.92
C TYR A 296 17.29 -17.54 -2.56
N PHE A 297 16.85 -16.53 -1.82
CA PHE A 297 16.98 -15.14 -2.26
C PHE A 297 17.55 -14.23 -1.17
N ILE A 298 18.16 -13.13 -1.63
CA ILE A 298 18.49 -11.97 -0.80
C ILE A 298 17.63 -10.82 -1.30
N GLY A 299 16.74 -10.33 -0.44
CA GLY A 299 15.89 -9.18 -0.75
C GLY A 299 16.53 -7.87 -0.33
N VAL A 300 16.66 -6.90 -1.23
CA VAL A 300 17.17 -5.56 -0.90
C VAL A 300 16.00 -4.58 -0.94
N LEU A 301 15.69 -3.97 0.21
CA LEU A 301 14.61 -2.99 0.34
C LEU A 301 15.18 -1.57 0.17
N ASP A 302 14.68 -0.86 -0.84
CA ASP A 302 14.93 0.56 -1.05
C ASP A 302 13.59 1.29 -1.11
N ILE A 303 13.37 2.18 -0.15
CA ILE A 303 12.12 2.93 -0.01
C ILE A 303 12.41 4.40 0.23
N ALA A 304 11.45 5.26 -0.10
CA ALA A 304 11.46 6.67 0.28
C ALA A 304 11.74 6.83 1.78
N GLY A 305 12.59 7.80 2.13
CA GLY A 305 12.86 8.10 3.55
C GLY A 305 11.67 8.79 4.22
N PHE A 306 11.74 8.90 5.54
CA PHE A 306 10.80 9.72 6.31
C PHE A 306 10.84 11.18 5.82
N GLU A 307 9.66 11.81 5.69
CA GLU A 307 9.52 13.14 5.12
C GLU A 307 8.71 14.07 6.03
N ILE A 308 9.26 15.26 6.25
CA ILE A 308 8.61 16.35 6.99
C ILE A 308 8.72 17.60 6.14
N PHE A 309 7.59 18.01 5.57
CA PHE A 309 7.47 19.23 4.77
C PHE A 309 6.52 20.23 5.44
N ASP A 310 6.45 21.46 4.92
CA ASP A 310 5.44 22.44 5.37
C ASP A 310 4.02 22.05 4.95
N PHE A 311 3.87 21.27 3.88
CA PHE A 311 2.59 20.75 3.41
C PHE A 311 2.67 19.23 3.27
N ASN A 312 2.16 18.48 4.26
CA ASN A 312 2.10 17.02 4.22
C ASN A 312 0.69 16.54 3.88
N SER A 313 0.56 15.72 2.85
CA SER A 313 -0.71 15.19 2.36
C SER A 313 -0.83 13.68 2.66
N PHE A 314 -1.89 13.04 2.18
CA PHE A 314 -2.17 11.60 2.29
C PHE A 314 -0.97 10.74 1.84
N GLU A 315 -0.27 11.17 0.79
CA GLU A 315 0.87 10.46 0.24
C GLU A 315 2.07 10.45 1.21
N GLN A 316 2.35 11.58 1.88
CA GLN A 316 3.35 11.64 2.94
C GLN A 316 2.95 10.79 4.14
N LEU A 317 1.67 10.75 4.51
CA LEU A 317 1.20 9.87 5.60
C LEU A 317 1.50 8.40 5.28
N CYS A 318 1.20 7.96 4.05
CA CYS A 318 1.51 6.61 3.56
C CYS A 318 3.02 6.29 3.64
N ILE A 319 3.88 7.21 3.16
CA ILE A 319 5.34 7.04 3.20
C ILE A 319 5.87 6.98 4.64
N ASN A 320 5.42 7.92 5.49
CA ASN A 320 5.85 8.01 6.89
C ASN A 320 5.36 6.80 7.69
N PHE A 321 4.15 6.32 7.45
CA PHE A 321 3.63 5.11 8.07
C PHE A 321 4.43 3.85 7.69
N THR A 322 4.88 3.72 6.44
CA THR A 322 5.80 2.62 6.09
C THR A 322 7.12 2.73 6.84
N ASN A 323 7.71 3.94 6.93
CA ASN A 323 8.92 4.16 7.69
C ASN A 323 8.74 3.84 9.19
N GLU A 324 7.58 4.18 9.78
CA GLU A 324 7.21 3.83 11.16
C GLU A 324 7.20 2.30 11.36
N LYS A 325 6.56 1.55 10.45
CA LYS A 325 6.54 0.07 10.51
C LYS A 325 7.93 -0.54 10.33
N LEU A 326 8.76 -0.01 9.44
CA LEU A 326 10.13 -0.49 9.24
C LEU A 326 11.01 -0.19 10.46
N GLN A 327 10.83 0.96 11.11
CA GLN A 327 11.52 1.28 12.35
C GLN A 327 11.06 0.38 13.50
N GLN A 328 9.76 0.08 13.61
CA GLN A 328 9.26 -0.89 14.58
C GLN A 328 9.82 -2.30 14.33
N PHE A 329 9.94 -2.71 13.06
CA PHE A 329 10.56 -3.98 12.70
C PHE A 329 12.03 -4.03 13.10
N PHE A 330 12.77 -2.92 12.92
CA PHE A 330 14.13 -2.78 13.43
C PHE A 330 14.18 -2.89 14.96
N ASN A 331 13.35 -2.13 15.68
CA ASN A 331 13.32 -2.16 17.15
C ASN A 331 13.01 -3.58 17.67
N HIS A 332 12.04 -4.25 17.06
CA HIS A 332 11.67 -5.61 17.42
C HIS A 332 12.80 -6.61 17.15
N HIS A 333 13.45 -6.56 15.98
CA HIS A 333 14.56 -7.47 15.66
C HIS A 333 15.82 -7.21 16.50
N MET A 334 16.20 -5.94 16.66
CA MET A 334 17.45 -5.59 17.33
C MET A 334 17.38 -5.75 18.85
N PHE A 335 16.23 -5.49 19.47
CA PHE A 335 16.12 -5.43 20.93
C PHE A 335 15.26 -6.54 21.51
N VAL A 336 14.10 -6.84 20.91
CA VAL A 336 13.15 -7.80 21.50
C VAL A 336 13.58 -9.22 21.18
N LEU A 337 13.76 -9.56 19.90
CA LEU A 337 14.13 -10.92 19.49
C LEU A 337 15.50 -11.34 20.03
N GLU A 338 16.47 -10.42 20.11
CA GLU A 338 17.79 -10.73 20.67
C GLU A 338 17.70 -11.05 22.18
N GLN A 339 16.93 -10.28 22.94
CA GLN A 339 16.74 -10.55 24.38
C GLN A 339 15.86 -11.80 24.64
N GLU A 340 14.88 -12.06 23.78
CA GLU A 340 14.10 -13.31 23.81
C GLU A 340 15.01 -14.51 23.57
N GLU A 341 15.99 -14.39 22.67
CA GLU A 341 16.99 -15.43 22.43
C GLU A 341 17.90 -15.61 23.66
N TYR A 342 18.36 -14.54 24.32
CA TYR A 342 19.14 -14.65 25.57
C TYR A 342 18.37 -15.38 26.67
N LYS A 343 17.09 -15.06 26.82
CA LYS A 343 16.20 -15.72 27.78
C LYS A 343 16.00 -17.20 27.44
N LYS A 344 15.77 -17.52 26.16
CA LYS A 344 15.61 -18.89 25.68
C LYS A 344 16.89 -19.71 25.86
N GLU A 345 18.05 -19.08 25.68
CA GLU A 345 19.37 -19.68 25.87
C GLU A 345 19.83 -19.70 27.33
N GLY A 346 19.01 -19.21 28.26
CA GLY A 346 19.28 -19.27 29.70
C GLY A 346 20.48 -18.44 30.15
N ILE A 347 20.79 -17.37 29.43
CA ILE A 347 21.86 -16.44 29.81
C ILE A 347 21.35 -15.57 30.96
N GLU A 348 22.21 -15.38 31.96
CA GLU A 348 21.97 -14.42 33.03
C GLU A 348 21.95 -13.00 32.43
N TRP A 349 20.74 -12.54 32.12
CA TRP A 349 20.48 -11.25 31.48
C TRP A 349 19.27 -10.60 32.14
N THR A 350 19.43 -9.34 32.55
CA THR A 350 18.32 -8.51 33.00
C THR A 350 17.67 -7.87 31.79
N PHE A 351 16.38 -8.16 31.57
CA PHE A 351 15.62 -7.55 30.48
C PHE A 351 15.70 -6.02 30.57
N ILE A 352 16.18 -5.40 29.50
CA ILE A 352 16.25 -3.95 29.36
C ILE A 352 15.09 -3.54 28.45
N ASP A 353 14.12 -2.85 29.03
CA ASP A 353 13.09 -2.19 28.25
C ASP A 353 13.63 -0.85 27.73
N PHE A 354 13.76 -0.74 26.41
CA PHE A 354 14.22 0.47 25.76
C PHE A 354 13.11 1.50 25.58
N GLY A 355 11.85 1.16 25.85
CA GLY A 355 10.70 2.09 25.76
C GLY A 355 10.42 2.60 24.33
N MET A 356 11.01 1.99 23.31
CA MET A 356 10.93 2.39 21.89
C MET A 356 9.80 1.64 21.16
N ASP A 357 8.62 1.55 21.78
CA ASP A 357 7.48 0.90 21.13
C ASP A 357 6.69 1.90 20.28
N LEU A 358 6.80 1.75 18.96
CA LEU A 358 6.08 2.56 17.98
C LEU A 358 4.69 1.99 17.67
N ALA A 359 4.29 0.89 18.33
CA ALA A 359 2.99 0.25 18.15
C ALA A 359 1.84 1.24 18.32
N ALA A 360 1.89 2.14 19.31
CA ALA A 360 0.82 3.11 19.54
C ALA A 360 0.52 4.00 18.31
N CYS A 361 1.57 4.46 17.60
CA CYS A 361 1.40 5.26 16.38
C CYS A 361 0.93 4.40 15.20
N ILE A 362 1.45 3.18 15.07
CA ILE A 362 1.08 2.25 13.99
C ILE A 362 -0.39 1.85 14.12
N GLU A 363 -0.82 1.51 15.34
CA GLU A 363 -2.19 1.13 15.65
C GLU A 363 -3.17 2.27 15.42
N LEU A 364 -2.80 3.51 15.77
CA LEU A 364 -3.60 4.70 15.50
C LEU A 364 -3.92 4.85 13.99
N ILE A 365 -3.01 4.45 13.11
CA ILE A 365 -3.19 4.57 11.65
C ILE A 365 -3.91 3.33 11.08
N GLU A 366 -3.54 2.13 11.52
CA GLU A 366 -3.93 0.86 10.88
C GLU A 366 -5.11 0.14 11.50
N LYS A 367 -5.26 0.16 12.83
CA LYS A 367 -6.26 -0.67 13.51
C LYS A 367 -7.69 -0.24 13.12
N PRO A 368 -8.69 -1.11 13.35
CA PRO A 368 -10.10 -0.73 13.25
C PRO A 368 -10.36 0.55 14.06
N MET A 369 -11.14 1.48 13.49
CA MET A 369 -11.34 2.83 14.03
C MET A 369 -10.09 3.73 14.06
N GLY A 370 -9.01 3.33 13.37
CA GLY A 370 -7.84 4.18 13.11
C GLY A 370 -8.02 5.08 11.88
N ILE A 371 -7.00 5.86 11.56
CA ILE A 371 -7.06 6.90 10.51
C ILE A 371 -7.48 6.33 9.15
N PHE A 372 -6.86 5.22 8.71
CA PHE A 372 -7.22 4.64 7.41
C PHE A 372 -8.62 4.02 7.39
N SER A 373 -9.06 3.42 8.51
CA SER A 373 -10.41 2.85 8.64
C SER A 373 -11.47 3.95 8.56
N ILE A 374 -11.27 5.08 9.25
CA ILE A 374 -12.20 6.21 9.21
C ILE A 374 -12.21 6.85 7.83
N LEU A 375 -11.05 6.94 7.17
CA LEU A 375 -10.95 7.47 5.80
C LEU A 375 -11.69 6.57 4.80
N GLU A 376 -11.57 5.24 4.94
CA GLU A 376 -12.29 4.25 4.15
C GLU A 376 -13.81 4.37 4.31
N GLU A 377 -14.29 4.42 5.55
CA GLU A 377 -15.71 4.58 5.84
C GLU A 377 -16.24 5.90 5.26
N GLU A 378 -15.60 7.04 5.53
CA GLU A 378 -16.01 8.35 5.00
C GLU A 378 -16.00 8.41 3.47
N CYS A 379 -15.13 7.65 2.80
CA CYS A 379 -15.15 7.57 1.34
C CYS A 379 -16.44 6.94 0.80
N MET A 380 -17.06 6.03 1.54
CA MET A 380 -18.32 5.37 1.16
C MET A 380 -19.55 6.27 1.32
N PHE A 381 -19.47 7.31 2.16
CA PHE A 381 -20.59 8.21 2.42
C PHE A 381 -20.66 9.34 1.36
N PRO A 382 -21.79 9.48 0.62
CA PRO A 382 -21.89 10.48 -0.45
C PRO A 382 -21.84 11.94 0.02
N LYS A 383 -22.21 12.21 1.28
CA LYS A 383 -22.22 13.57 1.88
C LYS A 383 -21.00 13.85 2.76
N ALA A 384 -20.06 12.91 2.87
CA ALA A 384 -18.83 13.13 3.62
C ALA A 384 -17.95 14.18 2.93
N THR A 385 -17.29 14.99 3.74
CA THR A 385 -16.34 16.03 3.32
C THR A 385 -15.05 15.85 4.12
N ASP A 386 -13.95 16.43 3.65
CA ASP A 386 -12.70 16.36 4.43
C ASP A 386 -12.90 16.95 5.85
N THR A 387 -13.80 17.91 6.02
CA THR A 387 -14.18 18.45 7.33
C THR A 387 -14.91 17.44 8.22
N SER A 388 -15.83 16.63 7.67
CA SER A 388 -16.49 15.58 8.46
C SER A 388 -15.50 14.49 8.87
N PHE A 389 -14.56 14.14 7.98
CA PHE A 389 -13.44 13.26 8.28
C PHE A 389 -12.59 13.80 9.44
N LYS A 390 -12.22 15.10 9.40
CA LYS A 390 -11.49 15.76 10.50
C LYS A 390 -12.21 15.62 11.84
N ASN A 391 -13.50 15.95 11.86
CA ASN A 391 -14.27 15.97 13.10
C ASN A 391 -14.34 14.57 13.72
N LYS A 392 -14.59 13.54 12.90
CA LYS A 392 -14.54 12.13 13.34
C LYS A 392 -13.17 11.72 13.90
N LEU A 393 -12.07 12.12 13.26
CA LEU A 393 -10.72 11.86 13.79
C LEU A 393 -10.51 12.49 15.16
N TYR A 394 -10.98 13.73 15.34
CA TYR A 394 -10.86 14.45 16.59
C TYR A 394 -11.69 13.78 17.69
N ASP A 395 -12.96 13.47 17.43
CA ASP A 395 -13.85 12.83 18.40
C ASP A 395 -13.34 11.44 18.82
N GLN A 396 -12.72 10.72 17.88
CA GLN A 396 -12.20 9.39 18.14
C GLN A 396 -10.88 9.42 18.91
N HIS A 397 -9.91 10.25 18.54
CA HIS A 397 -8.52 10.13 19.00
C HIS A 397 -8.01 11.28 19.89
N LEU A 398 -8.58 12.48 19.78
CA LEU A 398 -8.10 13.63 20.55
C LEU A 398 -8.27 13.39 22.06
N GLY A 399 -7.19 13.53 22.82
CA GLY A 399 -7.17 13.30 24.27
C GLY A 399 -7.17 11.82 24.69
N LYS A 400 -7.44 10.88 23.78
CA LYS A 400 -7.34 9.43 24.04
C LYS A 400 -6.01 8.84 23.60
N SER A 401 -5.39 9.39 22.55
CA SER A 401 -4.13 8.91 21.99
C SER A 401 -3.05 10.00 22.11
N SER A 402 -1.95 9.70 22.79
CA SER A 402 -0.81 10.64 22.99
C SER A 402 -0.15 11.06 21.67
N ASN A 403 -0.18 10.18 20.67
CA ASN A 403 0.39 10.41 19.34
C ASN A 403 -0.48 11.31 18.45
N PHE A 404 -1.74 11.59 18.80
CA PHE A 404 -2.64 12.45 18.01
C PHE A 404 -2.78 13.82 18.67
N GLN A 405 -2.39 14.89 17.99
CA GLN A 405 -2.33 16.24 18.54
C GLN A 405 -3.04 17.26 17.65
N LYS A 406 -3.44 18.38 18.27
CA LYS A 406 -3.85 19.57 17.53
C LYS A 406 -2.60 20.28 16.97
N PRO A 407 -2.66 20.78 15.73
CA PRO A 407 -1.56 21.51 15.14
C PRO A 407 -1.35 22.83 15.87
N LYS A 408 -0.08 23.21 16.04
CA LYS A 408 0.29 24.47 16.68
C LYS A 408 0.12 25.61 15.65
N PRO A 409 -0.70 26.63 15.89
CA PRO A 409 -0.89 27.71 14.94
C PRO A 409 0.41 28.51 14.79
N ALA A 410 0.98 28.50 13.58
CA ALA A 410 2.19 29.25 13.23
C ALA A 410 1.86 30.35 12.20
N LYS A 411 2.25 31.60 12.49
CA LYS A 411 2.05 32.73 11.57
C LYS A 411 2.79 32.48 10.25
N GLY A 412 2.05 32.48 9.13
CA GLY A 412 2.60 32.37 7.77
C GLY A 412 2.75 30.94 7.23
N LYS A 413 2.37 29.91 7.99
CA LYS A 413 2.27 28.52 7.48
C LYS A 413 0.85 28.19 7.04
N VAL A 414 0.72 27.24 6.11
CA VAL A 414 -0.58 26.68 5.69
C VAL A 414 -1.23 26.02 6.92
N GLU A 415 -2.53 26.27 7.13
CA GLU A 415 -3.25 25.74 8.30
C GLU A 415 -3.38 24.22 8.21
N ALA A 416 -2.62 23.53 9.06
CA ALA A 416 -2.71 22.08 9.21
C ALA A 416 -3.98 21.66 9.93
N HIS A 417 -4.45 20.45 9.64
CA HIS A 417 -5.71 19.96 10.18
C HIS A 417 -5.53 19.03 11.38
N PHE A 418 -4.44 18.27 11.46
CA PHE A 418 -4.04 17.48 12.63
C PHE A 418 -2.54 17.22 12.62
N SER A 419 -1.98 16.85 13.78
CA SER A 419 -0.57 16.49 13.91
C SER A 419 -0.41 15.09 14.46
N LEU A 420 0.55 14.34 13.93
CA LEU A 420 0.97 13.04 14.47
C LEU A 420 2.37 13.10 15.03
N VAL A 421 2.56 12.46 16.19
CA VAL A 421 3.88 12.25 16.78
C VAL A 421 4.42 10.92 16.27
N HIS A 422 5.37 11.00 15.34
CA HIS A 422 6.13 9.88 14.79
C HIS A 422 7.47 9.73 15.51
N TYR A 423 8.17 8.60 15.30
CA TYR A 423 9.49 8.38 15.88
C TYR A 423 10.54 9.44 15.48
N ALA A 424 10.40 10.01 14.28
CA ALA A 424 11.33 11.00 13.73
C ALA A 424 10.94 12.47 14.05
N GLY A 425 9.78 12.68 14.66
CA GLY A 425 9.27 14.02 15.01
C GLY A 425 7.77 14.19 14.80
N THR A 426 7.25 15.35 15.19
CA THR A 426 5.85 15.72 14.97
C THR A 426 5.63 16.21 13.54
N VAL A 427 4.62 15.66 12.85
CA VAL A 427 4.28 16.00 11.47
C VAL A 427 2.87 16.55 11.38
N ASP A 428 2.73 17.71 10.75
CA ASP A 428 1.47 18.42 10.53
C ASP A 428 0.86 18.03 9.18
N TYR A 429 -0.34 17.43 9.18
CA TYR A 429 -1.01 16.91 7.98
C TYR A 429 -2.18 17.80 7.52
N ASN A 430 -2.32 17.91 6.20
CA ASN A 430 -3.38 18.64 5.50
C ASN A 430 -4.33 17.65 4.82
N ILE A 431 -5.58 17.61 5.25
CA ILE A 431 -6.59 16.64 4.78
C ILE A 431 -7.32 17.05 3.50
N THR A 432 -7.07 18.25 2.98
CA THR A 432 -7.77 18.76 1.80
C THR A 432 -7.57 17.83 0.60
N GLY A 433 -8.68 17.35 0.03
CA GLY A 433 -8.73 16.41 -1.08
C GLY A 433 -8.44 14.96 -0.70
N TRP A 434 -8.34 14.59 0.59
CA TRP A 434 -8.02 13.20 0.98
C TRP A 434 -9.11 12.22 0.55
N LEU A 435 -10.38 12.57 0.71
CA LEU A 435 -11.48 11.70 0.28
C LEU A 435 -11.42 11.46 -1.23
N GLU A 436 -11.18 12.49 -2.03
CA GLU A 436 -11.06 12.35 -3.49
C GLU A 436 -9.81 11.54 -3.88
N LYS A 437 -8.67 11.81 -3.25
CA LYS A 437 -7.41 11.08 -3.47
C LYS A 437 -7.54 9.60 -3.12
N ASN A 438 -8.29 9.27 -2.07
CA ASN A 438 -8.46 7.89 -1.62
C ASN A 438 -9.51 7.12 -2.44
N LYS A 439 -10.51 7.82 -2.99
CA LYS A 439 -11.49 7.27 -3.95
C LYS A 439 -10.90 7.01 -5.33
N ASP A 440 -10.06 7.93 -5.80
CA ASP A 440 -9.43 7.95 -7.14
C ASP A 440 -10.38 7.52 -8.28
N PRO A 441 -11.56 8.16 -8.43
CA PRO A 441 -12.59 7.69 -9.35
C PRO A 441 -12.15 7.84 -10.82
N LEU A 442 -12.19 6.75 -11.58
CA LEU A 442 -11.88 6.77 -13.01
C LEU A 442 -13.15 6.80 -13.86
N ASN A 443 -13.11 7.56 -14.96
CA ASN A 443 -14.21 7.65 -15.91
C ASN A 443 -14.33 6.34 -16.74
N GLU A 444 -15.32 5.52 -16.43
CA GLU A 444 -15.58 4.22 -17.09
C GLU A 444 -15.77 4.34 -18.60
N THR A 445 -16.38 5.41 -19.09
CA THR A 445 -16.62 5.62 -20.53
C THR A 445 -15.29 5.80 -21.26
N VAL A 446 -14.36 6.58 -20.68
CA VAL A 446 -13.02 6.79 -21.26
C VAL A 446 -12.19 5.50 -21.19
N ILE A 447 -12.34 4.72 -20.12
CA ILE A 447 -11.64 3.43 -20.01
C ILE A 447 -12.11 2.45 -21.09
N GLY A 448 -13.41 2.43 -21.41
CA GLY A 448 -13.92 1.67 -22.54
C GLY A 448 -13.32 2.08 -23.89
N LEU A 449 -12.88 3.34 -24.04
CA LEU A 449 -12.11 3.79 -25.20
C LEU A 449 -10.67 3.29 -25.14
N TYR A 450 -10.00 3.37 -23.98
CA TYR A 450 -8.63 2.86 -23.80
C TYR A 450 -8.51 1.37 -24.11
N GLN A 451 -9.51 0.57 -23.72
CA GLN A 451 -9.58 -0.87 -24.04
C GLN A 451 -9.63 -1.17 -25.54
N LYS A 452 -10.09 -0.20 -26.36
CA LYS A 452 -10.21 -0.31 -27.82
C LYS A 452 -9.13 0.47 -28.56
N SER A 453 -8.13 0.99 -27.85
CA SER A 453 -7.03 1.75 -28.44
C SER A 453 -6.26 0.94 -29.48
N SER A 454 -5.80 1.61 -30.54
CA SER A 454 -4.86 1.01 -31.51
C SER A 454 -3.46 0.81 -30.93
N VAL A 455 -3.11 1.50 -29.83
CA VAL A 455 -1.87 1.28 -29.08
C VAL A 455 -2.06 0.04 -28.21
N LYS A 456 -1.51 -1.10 -28.66
CA LYS A 456 -1.65 -2.41 -27.99
C LYS A 456 -1.31 -2.36 -26.50
N THR A 457 -0.27 -1.61 -26.12
CA THR A 457 0.12 -1.45 -24.73
C THR A 457 -0.98 -0.77 -23.92
N LEU A 458 -1.59 0.33 -24.40
CA LEU A 458 -2.68 1.01 -23.70
C LEU A 458 -3.89 0.08 -23.52
N ALA A 459 -4.27 -0.63 -24.57
CA ALA A 459 -5.36 -1.61 -24.50
C ALA A 459 -5.06 -2.71 -23.46
N LEU A 460 -3.82 -3.22 -23.41
CA LEU A 460 -3.37 -4.20 -22.43
C LEU A 460 -3.44 -3.66 -21.00
N LEU A 461 -3.01 -2.40 -20.76
CA LEU A 461 -3.05 -1.76 -19.44
C LEU A 461 -4.48 -1.65 -18.88
N PHE A 462 -5.49 -1.55 -19.74
CA PHE A 462 -6.89 -1.38 -19.34
C PHE A 462 -7.78 -2.60 -19.60
N ALA A 463 -7.25 -3.70 -20.15
CA ALA A 463 -8.01 -4.91 -20.51
C ALA A 463 -8.79 -5.52 -19.33
N ASN A 464 -8.20 -5.53 -18.13
CA ASN A 464 -8.80 -6.12 -16.94
C ASN A 464 -9.71 -5.17 -16.15
N TYR A 465 -9.89 -3.93 -16.62
CA TYR A 465 -10.70 -2.95 -15.90
C TYR A 465 -12.19 -3.15 -16.18
N GLY A 466 -12.97 -3.56 -15.18
CA GLY A 466 -14.41 -3.78 -15.33
C GLY A 466 -14.79 -4.93 -16.29
N GLY A 467 -13.83 -5.76 -16.69
CA GLY A 467 -14.01 -6.84 -17.67
C GLY A 467 -14.77 -8.04 -17.12
N ALA A 468 -16.08 -7.88 -16.92
CA ALA A 468 -17.02 -8.98 -16.69
C ALA A 468 -18.28 -8.91 -17.57
N GLU A 469 -18.61 -7.76 -18.18
CA GLU A 469 -19.89 -7.62 -18.90
C GLU A 469 -19.80 -7.79 -20.44
N ALA A 470 -18.62 -7.75 -21.07
CA ALA A 470 -18.52 -7.82 -22.54
C ALA A 470 -18.62 -9.25 -23.14
N GLU A 471 -18.48 -10.31 -22.33
CA GLU A 471 -18.58 -11.72 -22.78
C GLU A 471 -19.73 -12.50 -22.13
N ALA A 472 -20.69 -11.83 -21.49
CA ALA A 472 -21.84 -12.50 -20.85
C ALA A 472 -22.84 -13.14 -21.85
N SER A 473 -22.60 -13.06 -23.16
CA SER A 473 -23.40 -13.73 -24.20
C SER A 473 -22.86 -15.10 -24.65
N ALA A 474 -21.73 -15.57 -24.11
CA ALA A 474 -21.23 -16.92 -24.40
C ALA A 474 -20.87 -17.65 -23.10
N GLY A 475 -21.69 -18.63 -22.73
CA GLY A 475 -21.57 -19.37 -21.48
C GLY A 475 -20.20 -20.01 -21.25
N LYS A 476 -19.40 -19.42 -20.36
CA LYS A 476 -18.38 -20.11 -19.56
C LYS A 476 -18.22 -19.41 -18.22
N LYS A 477 -18.68 -20.07 -17.15
CA LYS A 477 -18.40 -19.70 -15.76
C LYS A 477 -16.89 -19.82 -15.50
N GLY A 478 -16.16 -18.73 -15.65
CA GLY A 478 -14.80 -18.57 -15.14
C GLY A 478 -14.81 -17.47 -14.09
N GLY A 479 -14.67 -17.85 -12.82
CA GLY A 479 -14.57 -16.92 -11.70
C GLY A 479 -13.33 -16.06 -11.82
N LYS A 480 -13.52 -14.78 -12.13
CA LYS A 480 -12.56 -13.72 -11.83
C LYS A 480 -13.35 -12.55 -11.27
N LYS A 481 -12.95 -12.10 -10.07
CA LYS A 481 -13.45 -10.96 -9.28
C LYS A 481 -14.65 -10.25 -9.92
N LYS A 482 -15.86 -10.45 -9.37
CA LYS A 482 -16.86 -9.37 -9.39
C LYS A 482 -16.11 -8.12 -8.92
N GLY A 483 -16.07 -7.08 -9.74
CA GLY A 483 -15.34 -5.86 -9.40
C GLY A 483 -15.75 -5.42 -8.00
N SER A 484 -14.82 -5.49 -7.04
CA SER A 484 -14.91 -4.72 -5.81
C SER A 484 -14.92 -3.27 -6.28
N SER A 485 -16.12 -2.72 -6.52
CA SER A 485 -16.27 -1.45 -7.22
C SER A 485 -15.86 -0.26 -6.36
N PHE A 486 -15.24 -0.51 -5.21
CA PHE A 486 -14.78 0.51 -4.29
C PHE A 486 -13.62 0.03 -3.40
N GLN A 487 -12.54 -0.46 -4.00
CA GLN A 487 -11.28 -0.64 -3.25
C GLN A 487 -10.54 0.71 -3.19
N THR A 488 -10.39 1.28 -1.99
CA THR A 488 -9.70 2.56 -1.79
C THR A 488 -8.18 2.42 -1.90
N VAL A 489 -7.49 3.54 -2.13
CA VAL A 489 -6.02 3.58 -2.19
C VAL A 489 -5.40 3.13 -0.86
N SER A 490 -5.97 3.53 0.28
CA SER A 490 -5.51 3.14 1.62
C SER A 490 -5.63 1.64 1.89
N ALA A 491 -6.67 0.98 1.40
CA ALA A 491 -6.87 -0.45 1.57
C ALA A 491 -5.84 -1.25 0.75
N LEU A 492 -5.67 -0.88 -0.54
CA LEU A 492 -4.64 -1.49 -1.40
C LEU A 492 -3.23 -1.26 -0.84
N PHE A 493 -2.97 -0.05 -0.33
CA PHE A 493 -1.74 0.31 0.35
C PHE A 493 -1.47 -0.62 1.55
N ARG A 494 -2.47 -0.82 2.42
CA ARG A 494 -2.35 -1.65 3.63
C ARG A 494 -2.06 -3.11 3.27
N GLU A 495 -2.76 -3.65 2.28
CA GLU A 495 -2.54 -5.02 1.78
C GLU A 495 -1.11 -5.22 1.28
N ASN A 496 -0.64 -4.30 0.43
CA ASN A 496 0.71 -4.31 -0.13
C ASN A 496 1.79 -4.20 0.96
N LEU A 497 1.60 -3.31 1.93
CA LEU A 497 2.53 -3.17 3.04
C LEU A 497 2.56 -4.41 3.93
N ASN A 498 1.41 -5.04 4.19
CA ASN A 498 1.35 -6.27 4.99
C ASN A 498 2.03 -7.46 4.28
N LYS A 499 1.91 -7.56 2.96
CA LYS A 499 2.69 -8.50 2.15
C LYS A 499 4.19 -8.27 2.29
N LEU A 500 4.64 -7.01 2.16
CA LEU A 500 6.05 -6.65 2.37
C LEU A 500 6.53 -7.04 3.77
N MET A 501 5.79 -6.68 4.83
CA MET A 501 6.19 -7.00 6.21
C MET A 501 6.22 -8.51 6.48
N THR A 502 5.31 -9.28 5.87
CA THR A 502 5.30 -10.75 5.97
C THR A 502 6.52 -11.36 5.28
N ASN A 503 6.86 -10.85 4.09
CA ASN A 503 8.07 -11.25 3.36
C ASN A 503 9.34 -10.91 4.16
N LEU A 504 9.41 -9.73 4.80
CA LEU A 504 10.58 -9.36 5.62
C LEU A 504 10.70 -10.25 6.86
N ARG A 505 9.60 -10.55 7.54
CA ARG A 505 9.57 -11.45 8.73
C ARG A 505 9.98 -12.89 8.42
N SER A 506 9.85 -13.34 7.17
CA SER A 506 10.28 -14.69 6.76
C SER A 506 11.75 -14.77 6.33
N THR A 507 12.48 -13.66 6.43
CA THR A 507 13.90 -13.57 6.08
C THR A 507 14.73 -13.16 7.30
N HIS A 508 16.02 -13.49 7.29
CA HIS A 508 16.96 -12.96 8.26
C HIS A 508 17.44 -11.55 7.85
N PRO A 509 17.13 -10.49 8.62
CA PRO A 509 17.39 -9.11 8.20
C PRO A 509 18.82 -8.64 8.52
N HIS A 510 19.39 -7.88 7.59
CA HIS A 510 20.64 -7.14 7.72
C HIS A 510 20.31 -5.66 7.59
N PHE A 511 20.73 -4.82 8.54
CA PHE A 511 20.38 -3.40 8.54
C PHE A 511 21.55 -2.52 8.13
N VAL A 512 21.27 -1.50 7.30
CA VAL A 512 22.20 -0.41 6.97
C VAL A 512 21.51 0.90 7.32
N ARG A 513 21.98 1.60 8.36
CA ARG A 513 21.43 2.89 8.78
C ARG A 513 22.23 4.02 8.15
N CYS A 514 21.64 4.70 7.19
CA CYS A 514 22.22 5.87 6.54
C CYS A 514 21.91 7.14 7.34
N ILE A 515 22.93 7.95 7.62
CA ILE A 515 22.83 9.20 8.39
C ILE A 515 23.20 10.38 7.50
N ILE A 516 22.40 11.44 7.55
CA ILE A 516 22.66 12.69 6.84
C ILE A 516 23.72 13.47 7.62
N PRO A 517 24.85 13.87 6.99
CA PRO A 517 25.91 14.58 7.70
C PRO A 517 25.63 16.07 7.88
N ASN A 518 24.84 16.71 7.00
CA ASN A 518 24.47 18.12 7.06
C ASN A 518 23.21 18.41 6.23
N GLU A 519 22.48 19.48 6.52
CA GLU A 519 21.29 19.89 5.74
C GLU A 519 21.65 20.71 4.49
N THR A 520 22.85 21.28 4.44
CA THR A 520 23.30 22.16 3.36
C THR A 520 23.68 21.44 2.06
N LYS A 521 23.59 20.11 2.02
CA LYS A 521 23.99 19.24 0.88
C LYS A 521 25.47 19.41 0.50
N THR A 522 26.32 19.85 1.42
CA THR A 522 27.74 20.12 1.15
C THR A 522 28.59 18.88 1.41
N PRO A 523 29.37 18.39 0.43
CA PRO A 523 30.25 17.25 0.65
C PRO A 523 31.35 17.58 1.67
N GLY A 524 31.64 16.66 2.59
CA GLY A 524 32.72 16.79 3.59
C GLY A 524 32.38 17.62 4.83
N ALA A 525 31.25 18.34 4.86
CA ALA A 525 30.76 19.03 6.05
C ALA A 525 29.98 18.08 6.96
N MET A 526 30.13 18.20 8.29
CA MET A 526 29.40 17.38 9.26
C MET A 526 28.93 18.23 10.43
N GLU A 527 27.63 18.18 10.70
CA GLU A 527 26.98 18.85 11.83
C GLU A 527 26.85 17.85 12.98
N HIS A 528 27.62 18.07 14.06
CA HIS A 528 27.72 17.11 15.16
C HIS A 528 26.38 16.90 15.89
N GLU A 529 25.58 17.95 16.09
CA GLU A 529 24.28 17.86 16.75
C GLU A 529 23.31 16.97 15.96
N LEU A 530 23.27 17.12 14.64
CA LEU A 530 22.44 16.32 13.74
C LEU A 530 22.79 14.81 13.78
N VAL A 531 24.05 14.47 14.01
CA VAL A 531 24.53 13.08 14.02
C VAL A 531 24.41 12.45 15.41
N LEU A 532 24.68 13.21 16.48
CA LEU A 532 24.62 12.72 17.86
C LEU A 532 23.22 12.26 18.27
N GLU A 533 22.18 12.98 17.84
CA GLU A 533 20.78 12.60 18.07
C GLU A 533 20.42 11.24 17.41
N LYS A 534 21.20 10.81 16.41
CA LYS A 534 20.90 9.64 15.56
C LYS A 534 21.72 8.38 15.91
N THR A 535 22.70 8.47 16.79
CA THR A 535 23.56 7.33 17.17
C THR A 535 23.12 6.65 18.47
N LEU A 536 22.52 5.45 18.34
CA LEU A 536 22.47 4.47 19.43
C LEU A 536 23.45 3.34 19.10
N LYS A 537 24.34 3.03 20.05
CA LYS A 537 25.37 1.97 19.98
C LYS A 537 24.74 0.61 20.23
N ILE A 538 24.55 -0.26 19.23
CA ILE A 538 24.39 -1.72 19.47
C ILE A 538 24.92 -2.52 18.26
N ILE A 539 25.90 -3.40 18.49
CA ILE A 539 26.16 -4.63 17.69
C ILE A 539 26.69 -5.70 18.66
N GLU A 540 25.98 -6.81 18.81
CA GLU A 540 26.49 -8.07 19.38
C GLU A 540 26.21 -9.21 18.40
N PHE A 541 27.05 -10.25 18.41
CA PHE A 541 27.06 -11.33 17.42
C PHE A 541 26.96 -12.69 18.12
N ASN A 542 26.20 -13.63 17.56
CA ASN A 542 25.98 -14.96 18.17
C ASN A 542 26.35 -16.11 17.22
N ALA A 543 26.73 -17.26 17.77
CA ALA A 543 27.05 -18.47 17.00
C ALA A 543 26.62 -19.75 17.74
N SER A 544 26.14 -20.76 17.02
CA SER A 544 25.74 -22.05 17.61
C SER A 544 26.93 -22.88 18.10
N SER A 545 26.83 -23.50 19.29
CA SER A 545 27.91 -24.32 19.86
C SER A 545 28.19 -25.58 19.04
N SER A 546 27.18 -26.14 18.38
CA SER A 546 27.34 -27.33 17.51
C SER A 546 28.12 -27.04 16.23
N VAL A 547 28.10 -25.78 15.77
CA VAL A 547 28.86 -25.32 14.59
C VAL A 547 30.21 -24.77 15.01
N PHE A 548 30.28 -24.09 16.16
CA PHE A 548 31.47 -23.44 16.68
C PHE A 548 32.61 -24.44 16.95
N SER A 549 32.35 -25.49 17.73
CA SER A 549 33.38 -26.45 18.13
C SER A 549 34.07 -27.12 16.92
N PRO A 550 33.36 -27.71 15.94
CA PRO A 550 33.99 -28.27 14.75
C PRO A 550 34.76 -27.24 13.91
N ARG A 551 34.26 -26.00 13.82
CA ARG A 551 34.84 -24.93 12.98
C ARG A 551 36.18 -24.44 13.51
N TYR A 552 36.27 -24.24 14.84
CA TYR A 552 37.45 -23.67 15.49
C TYR A 552 38.39 -24.71 16.11
N LYS A 553 38.05 -26.01 16.06
CA LYS A 553 38.95 -27.11 16.50
C LYS A 553 40.35 -27.04 15.85
N VAL A 554 40.46 -26.49 14.65
CA VAL A 554 41.76 -26.32 13.95
C VAL A 554 42.73 -25.38 14.68
N LEU A 555 42.21 -24.45 15.50
CA LEU A 555 43.04 -23.53 16.29
C LEU A 555 43.85 -24.27 17.34
N ASN A 556 43.23 -25.25 18.00
CA ASN A 556 43.88 -26.08 19.01
C ASN A 556 43.30 -27.50 19.04
N ALA A 557 43.82 -28.37 18.18
CA ALA A 557 43.36 -29.76 18.05
C ALA A 557 43.58 -30.59 19.33
N SER A 558 44.58 -30.23 20.15
CA SER A 558 44.89 -30.91 21.42
C SER A 558 43.90 -30.62 22.53
N ALA A 559 43.10 -29.55 22.43
CA ALA A 559 42.11 -29.20 23.45
C ALA A 559 40.91 -30.17 23.49
N ILE A 560 40.62 -30.85 22.37
CA ILE A 560 39.51 -31.81 22.25
C ILE A 560 40.07 -33.16 21.74
N PRO A 561 40.32 -34.14 22.63
CA PRO A 561 40.86 -35.45 22.27
C PRO A 561 39.99 -36.18 21.22
N GLU A 562 40.62 -36.80 20.21
CA GLU A 562 39.89 -37.61 19.22
C GLU A 562 39.30 -38.87 19.85
N GLY A 563 38.02 -39.15 19.55
CA GLY A 563 37.32 -40.37 19.99
C GLY A 563 36.53 -40.27 21.30
N GLN A 564 36.58 -39.16 22.03
CA GLN A 564 35.71 -38.93 23.19
C GLN A 564 34.43 -38.19 22.79
N PHE A 565 33.26 -38.78 23.07
CA PHE A 565 31.97 -38.10 22.93
C PHE A 565 31.82 -37.07 24.06
N ILE A 566 32.22 -35.84 23.78
CA ILE A 566 32.10 -34.72 24.72
C ILE A 566 30.87 -33.90 24.31
N ASP A 567 30.08 -33.48 25.29
CA ASP A 567 28.97 -32.56 25.07
C ASP A 567 29.44 -31.27 24.35
N SER A 568 28.64 -30.79 23.39
CA SER A 568 29.06 -29.71 22.48
C SER A 568 29.39 -28.41 23.21
N LYS A 569 28.64 -28.12 24.29
CA LYS A 569 28.89 -26.96 25.15
C LYS A 569 30.23 -27.09 25.87
N LYS A 570 30.48 -28.21 26.55
CA LYS A 570 31.76 -28.48 27.24
C LYS A 570 32.96 -28.49 26.29
N ALA A 571 32.76 -28.97 25.06
CA ALA A 571 33.79 -28.92 24.02
C ALA A 571 34.12 -27.47 23.64
N CYS A 572 33.11 -26.60 23.48
CA CYS A 572 33.32 -25.17 23.24
C CYS A 572 34.01 -24.47 24.43
N GLU A 573 33.60 -24.78 25.65
CA GLU A 573 34.22 -24.25 26.88
C GLU A 573 35.71 -24.58 26.97
N LYS A 574 36.08 -25.85 26.72
CA LYS A 574 37.48 -26.27 26.69
C LYS A 574 38.26 -25.63 25.54
N LEU A 575 37.66 -25.52 24.36
CA LEU A 575 38.32 -24.92 23.19
C LEU A 575 38.59 -23.44 23.42
N LEU A 576 37.58 -22.65 23.79
CA LEU A 576 37.72 -21.21 24.07
C LEU A 576 38.64 -20.97 25.27
N GLY A 577 38.60 -21.82 26.30
CA GLY A 577 39.53 -21.77 27.43
C GLY A 577 40.98 -22.13 27.08
N SER A 578 41.22 -22.77 25.93
CA SER A 578 42.56 -23.13 25.46
C SER A 578 43.20 -22.09 24.54
N ILE A 579 42.42 -21.09 24.12
CA ILE A 579 42.85 -20.00 23.25
C ILE A 579 43.01 -18.76 24.15
N ASP A 580 44.08 -18.00 23.94
CA ASP A 580 44.36 -16.80 24.73
C ASP A 580 43.46 -15.63 24.29
N ILE A 581 42.23 -15.61 24.83
CA ILE A 581 41.21 -14.58 24.57
C ILE A 581 40.59 -14.10 25.87
N ASP A 582 40.11 -12.86 25.87
CA ASP A 582 39.43 -12.26 27.01
C ASP A 582 38.08 -12.95 27.27
N HIS A 583 37.99 -13.64 28.42
CA HIS A 583 36.79 -14.36 28.85
C HIS A 583 35.57 -13.46 29.14
N THR A 584 35.73 -12.14 29.20
CA THR A 584 34.61 -11.18 29.35
C THR A 584 33.93 -10.83 28.03
N GLN A 585 34.50 -11.27 26.91
CA GLN A 585 34.02 -10.97 25.57
C GLN A 585 33.10 -12.04 24.99
N TYR A 586 32.83 -13.13 25.72
CA TYR A 586 31.88 -14.14 25.30
C TYR A 586 31.06 -14.70 26.47
N LYS A 587 29.88 -15.27 26.16
CA LYS A 587 28.99 -15.92 27.12
C LYS A 587 28.40 -17.20 26.54
N PHE A 588 28.25 -18.23 27.38
CA PHE A 588 27.64 -19.50 27.00
C PHE A 588 26.14 -19.51 27.33
N GLY A 589 25.32 -19.82 26.33
CA GLY A 589 23.93 -20.21 26.49
C GLY A 589 23.77 -21.72 26.71
N HIS A 590 22.57 -22.24 26.49
CA HIS A 590 22.26 -23.66 26.52
C HIS A 590 22.81 -24.38 25.28
N THR A 591 22.59 -23.82 24.10
CA THR A 591 22.98 -24.37 22.80
C THR A 591 23.90 -23.45 22.01
N LYS A 592 23.97 -22.15 22.34
CA LYS A 592 24.75 -21.14 21.61
C LYS A 592 25.87 -20.50 22.45
N VAL A 593 26.85 -19.91 21.77
CA VAL A 593 27.88 -19.04 22.35
C VAL A 593 27.72 -17.64 21.77
N PHE A 594 27.71 -16.64 22.64
CA PHE A 594 27.50 -15.24 22.31
C PHE A 594 28.82 -14.49 22.43
N PHE A 595 29.11 -13.61 21.48
CA PHE A 595 30.37 -12.89 21.37
C PHE A 595 30.12 -11.38 21.29
N LYS A 596 30.95 -10.60 21.98
CA LYS A 596 31.03 -9.16 21.76
C LYS A 596 31.59 -8.87 20.38
N ALA A 597 31.23 -7.71 19.82
CA ALA A 597 31.73 -7.26 18.54
C ALA A 597 33.27 -7.29 18.48
N GLY A 598 33.81 -7.80 17.37
CA GLY A 598 35.25 -7.91 17.12
C GLY A 598 35.86 -9.27 17.48
N LEU A 599 35.40 -9.95 18.54
CA LEU A 599 36.02 -11.21 18.99
C LEU A 599 35.91 -12.33 17.93
N ILE A 600 34.78 -12.44 17.24
CA ILE A 600 34.64 -13.46 16.18
C ILE A 600 35.53 -13.18 14.97
N GLY A 601 35.78 -11.90 14.67
CA GLY A 601 36.71 -11.50 13.61
C GLY A 601 38.14 -11.92 13.94
N LEU A 602 38.56 -11.70 15.19
CA LEU A 602 39.85 -12.18 15.68
C LEU A 602 39.96 -13.71 15.60
N LEU A 603 38.91 -14.44 16.00
CA LEU A 603 38.90 -15.91 15.91
C LEU A 603 38.98 -16.43 14.47
N GLU A 604 38.32 -15.77 13.51
CA GLU A 604 38.44 -16.11 12.09
C GLU A 604 39.82 -15.76 11.53
N GLU A 605 40.42 -14.63 11.91
CA GLU A 605 41.79 -14.26 11.49
C GLU A 605 42.81 -15.30 11.97
N MET A 606 42.77 -15.68 13.26
CA MET A 606 43.62 -16.74 13.81
C MET A 606 43.41 -18.08 13.08
N ARG A 607 42.18 -18.37 12.67
CA ARG A 607 41.82 -19.61 11.97
C ARG A 607 42.34 -19.60 10.54
N ASP A 608 42.19 -18.48 9.84
CA ASP A 608 42.65 -18.31 8.47
C ASP A 608 44.17 -18.40 8.37
N GLU A 609 44.91 -17.87 9.35
CA GLU A 609 46.37 -18.05 9.43
C GLU A 609 46.77 -19.53 9.53
N LYS A 610 46.10 -20.31 10.40
CA LYS A 610 46.35 -21.75 10.54
C LYS A 610 45.94 -22.52 9.29
N LEU A 611 44.78 -22.20 8.70
CA LEU A 611 44.31 -22.81 7.47
C LEU A 611 45.23 -22.49 6.30
N ALA A 612 45.75 -21.27 6.18
CA ALA A 612 46.69 -20.90 5.14
C ALA A 612 47.95 -21.78 5.16
N GLN A 613 48.49 -22.08 6.35
CA GLN A 613 49.63 -22.99 6.49
C GLN A 613 49.32 -24.42 6.03
N LEU A 614 48.15 -24.95 6.41
CA LEU A 614 47.71 -26.30 6.03
C LEU A 614 47.38 -26.40 4.55
N ILE A 615 46.61 -25.44 4.02
CA ILE A 615 46.20 -25.35 2.63
C ILE A 615 47.42 -25.20 1.73
N THR A 616 48.44 -24.43 2.12
CA THR A 616 49.69 -24.30 1.34
C THR A 616 50.37 -25.66 1.15
N ARG A 617 50.40 -26.52 2.18
CA ARG A 617 50.94 -27.89 2.06
C ARG A 617 50.12 -28.76 1.13
N THR A 618 48.79 -28.66 1.20
CA THR A 618 47.87 -29.37 0.31
C THR A 618 48.02 -28.89 -1.14
N GLN A 619 48.03 -27.58 -1.36
CA GLN A 619 48.26 -26.97 -2.67
C GLN A 619 49.60 -27.40 -3.27
N ALA A 620 50.67 -27.48 -2.48
CA ALA A 620 51.96 -27.99 -2.94
C ALA A 620 51.88 -29.45 -3.42
N ARG A 621 51.14 -30.31 -2.69
CA ARG A 621 50.89 -31.70 -3.14
C ARG A 621 50.04 -31.76 -4.40
N CYS A 622 48.98 -30.97 -4.50
CA CYS A 622 48.12 -30.89 -5.68
C CYS A 622 48.89 -30.39 -6.91
N ARG A 623 49.66 -29.30 -6.78
CA ARG A 623 50.54 -28.78 -7.84
C ARG A 623 51.60 -29.80 -8.24
N GLY A 624 52.20 -30.49 -7.28
CA GLY A 624 53.15 -31.57 -7.54
C GLY A 624 52.53 -32.76 -8.27
N PHE A 625 51.30 -33.15 -7.91
CA PHE A 625 50.56 -34.19 -8.62
C PHE A 625 50.23 -33.76 -10.06
N LEU A 626 49.66 -32.57 -10.24
CA LEU A 626 49.33 -32.02 -11.56
C LEU A 626 50.56 -31.95 -12.46
N MET A 627 51.70 -31.47 -11.93
CA MET A 627 52.93 -31.37 -12.70
C MET A 627 53.52 -32.75 -13.04
N ARG A 628 53.39 -33.75 -12.16
CA ARG A 628 53.81 -35.12 -12.48
C ARG A 628 52.95 -35.74 -13.58
N VAL A 629 51.63 -35.52 -13.54
CA VAL A 629 50.72 -35.97 -14.61
C VAL A 629 51.05 -35.27 -15.93
N GLU A 630 51.25 -33.95 -15.92
CA GLU A 630 51.61 -33.23 -17.14
C GLU A 630 53.02 -33.61 -17.62
N TYR A 631 53.98 -33.82 -16.73
CA TYR A 631 55.31 -34.31 -17.09
C TYR A 631 55.25 -35.68 -17.75
N GLN A 632 54.45 -36.60 -17.23
CA GLN A 632 54.23 -37.91 -17.86
C GLN A 632 53.68 -37.74 -19.29
N ARG A 633 52.69 -36.87 -19.49
CA ARG A 633 52.19 -36.51 -20.83
C ARG A 633 53.27 -35.90 -21.71
N MET A 634 54.16 -35.06 -21.16
CA MET A 634 55.28 -34.48 -21.91
C MET A 634 56.30 -35.55 -22.34
N VAL A 635 56.59 -36.53 -21.48
CA VAL A 635 57.48 -37.67 -21.79
C VAL A 635 56.84 -38.55 -22.87
N GLU A 636 55.56 -38.89 -22.74
CA GLU A 636 54.80 -39.64 -23.75
C GLU A 636 54.78 -38.91 -25.10
N ARG A 637 54.56 -37.58 -25.09
CA ARG A 637 54.66 -36.75 -26.30
C ARG A 637 56.06 -36.83 -26.92
N ARG A 638 57.13 -36.76 -26.11
CA ARG A 638 58.52 -36.86 -26.59
C ARG A 638 58.82 -38.21 -27.23
N GLU A 639 58.43 -39.32 -26.61
CA GLU A 639 58.60 -40.66 -27.17
C GLU A 639 57.78 -40.85 -28.45
N SER A 640 56.54 -40.35 -28.44
CA SER A 640 55.66 -40.35 -29.62
C SER A 640 56.30 -39.59 -30.79
N ILE A 641 56.97 -38.46 -30.53
CA ILE A 641 57.70 -37.71 -31.57
C ILE A 641 58.78 -38.57 -32.22
N PHE A 642 59.60 -39.28 -31.43
CA PHE A 642 60.64 -40.18 -31.99
C PHE A 642 60.04 -41.34 -32.79
N CYS A 643 58.97 -41.95 -32.27
CA CYS A 643 58.26 -43.02 -32.96
C CYS A 643 57.70 -42.52 -34.31
N ILE A 644 57.06 -41.35 -34.34
CA ILE A 644 56.54 -40.73 -35.56
C ILE A 644 57.69 -40.45 -36.53
N GLN A 645 58.78 -39.81 -36.09
CA GLN A 645 59.92 -39.49 -36.95
C GLN A 645 60.56 -40.74 -37.56
N TYR A 646 60.78 -41.79 -36.76
CA TYR A 646 61.35 -43.05 -37.24
C TYR A 646 60.42 -43.75 -38.22
N ASN A 647 59.12 -43.86 -37.90
CA ASN A 647 58.14 -44.50 -38.77
C ASN A 647 57.99 -43.75 -40.10
N ILE A 648 58.00 -42.41 -40.10
CA ILE A 648 57.98 -41.62 -41.34
C ILE A 648 59.21 -41.94 -42.19
N ARG A 649 60.42 -41.96 -41.60
CA ARG A 649 61.66 -42.29 -42.33
C ARG A 649 61.65 -43.72 -42.86
N ALA A 650 61.26 -44.69 -42.04
CA ALA A 650 61.15 -46.10 -42.43
C ALA A 650 60.14 -46.25 -43.58
N PHE A 651 58.94 -45.68 -43.44
CA PHE A 651 57.92 -45.68 -44.47
C PHE A 651 58.41 -45.05 -45.78
N MET A 652 59.11 -43.92 -45.72
CA MET A 652 59.69 -43.29 -46.91
C MET A 652 60.70 -44.19 -47.64
N ASN A 653 61.42 -45.06 -46.93
CA ASN A 653 62.35 -46.03 -47.52
C ASN A 653 61.63 -47.25 -48.13
N VAL A 654 60.62 -47.80 -47.45
CA VAL A 654 59.92 -49.02 -47.91
C VAL A 654 58.71 -48.78 -48.81
N LYS A 655 58.15 -47.55 -48.88
CA LYS A 655 56.95 -47.25 -49.70
C LYS A 655 57.10 -47.60 -51.19
N HIS A 656 58.33 -47.58 -51.72
CA HIS A 656 58.62 -47.90 -53.11
C HIS A 656 59.15 -49.33 -53.31
N TRP A 657 59.43 -50.07 -52.23
CA TRP A 657 59.98 -51.42 -52.28
C TRP A 657 58.93 -52.42 -52.83
N PRO A 658 59.23 -53.20 -53.88
CA PRO A 658 58.26 -54.09 -54.54
C PRO A 658 57.57 -55.09 -53.60
N TRP A 659 58.32 -55.68 -52.66
CA TRP A 659 57.76 -56.62 -51.66
C TRP A 659 56.79 -55.95 -50.70
N MET A 660 57.04 -54.69 -50.28
CA MET A 660 56.11 -53.94 -49.42
C MET A 660 54.82 -53.57 -50.16
N LYS A 661 54.91 -53.21 -51.45
CA LYS A 661 53.73 -52.99 -52.30
C LYS A 661 52.89 -54.26 -52.46
N LEU A 662 53.53 -55.42 -52.59
CA LEU A 662 52.85 -56.72 -52.62
C LEU A 662 52.17 -57.02 -51.28
N PHE A 663 52.87 -56.82 -50.16
CA PHE A 663 52.30 -56.95 -48.82
C PHE A 663 51.09 -56.04 -48.61
N PHE A 664 51.13 -54.77 -49.01
CA PHE A 664 49.97 -53.87 -48.93
C PHE A 664 48.77 -54.31 -49.79
N LYS A 665 49.01 -55.00 -50.91
CA LYS A 665 47.93 -55.60 -51.72
C LYS A 665 47.34 -56.87 -51.10
N ILE A 666 48.16 -57.66 -50.41
CA ILE A 666 47.75 -58.94 -49.80
C ILE A 666 47.16 -58.75 -48.40
N LYS A 667 47.67 -57.80 -47.60
CA LYS A 667 47.26 -57.57 -46.20
C LYS A 667 45.73 -57.41 -46.02
N PRO A 668 44.99 -56.65 -46.86
CA PRO A 668 43.53 -56.54 -46.75
C PRO A 668 42.76 -57.84 -47.06
N LEU A 669 43.41 -58.85 -47.65
CA LEU A 669 42.83 -60.17 -47.93
C LEU A 669 42.98 -61.13 -46.74
N LEU A 670 43.79 -60.78 -45.72
CA LEU A 670 44.05 -61.58 -44.52
C LEU A 670 43.10 -61.22 -43.34
N LYS A 671 41.82 -61.01 -43.64
CA LYS A 671 40.78 -60.42 -42.77
C LYS A 671 40.39 -61.18 -41.49
N SER A 672 40.81 -62.43 -41.31
CA SER A 672 40.20 -63.30 -40.28
C SER A 672 40.60 -62.99 -38.84
N ALA A 673 41.83 -62.53 -38.58
CA ALA A 673 42.32 -62.34 -37.20
C ALA A 673 42.02 -60.96 -36.60
N GLU A 674 42.00 -59.89 -37.41
CA GLU A 674 41.66 -58.54 -36.94
C GLU A 674 40.16 -58.42 -36.60
N SER A 675 39.30 -59.04 -37.41
CA SER A 675 37.85 -59.01 -37.21
C SER A 675 37.40 -59.70 -35.92
N GLU A 676 38.08 -60.75 -35.48
CA GLU A 676 37.76 -61.48 -34.24
C GLU A 676 38.08 -60.64 -32.99
N LYS A 677 39.21 -59.91 -33.00
CA LYS A 677 39.61 -59.00 -31.92
C LYS A 677 38.71 -57.76 -31.86
N GLU A 678 38.34 -57.21 -33.02
CA GLU A 678 37.36 -56.12 -33.11
C GLU A 678 35.97 -56.55 -32.61
N MET A 679 35.53 -57.76 -32.96
CA MET A 679 34.25 -58.30 -32.48
C MET A 679 34.23 -58.51 -30.97
N ALA A 680 35.34 -58.98 -30.38
CA ALA A 680 35.47 -59.12 -28.93
C ALA A 680 35.40 -57.77 -28.20
N ASN A 681 36.11 -56.74 -28.69
CA ASN A 681 36.06 -55.39 -28.13
C ASN A 681 34.66 -54.77 -28.29
N MET A 682 34.05 -54.87 -29.48
CA MET A 682 32.69 -54.38 -29.73
C MET A 682 31.67 -55.05 -28.82
N LYS A 683 31.81 -56.35 -28.56
CA LYS A 683 30.91 -57.08 -27.66
C LYS A 683 31.01 -56.56 -26.22
N GLN A 684 32.23 -56.31 -25.75
CA GLN A 684 32.47 -55.77 -24.40
C GLN A 684 31.94 -54.33 -24.25
N GLU A 685 32.17 -53.47 -25.25
CA GLU A 685 31.61 -52.12 -25.26
C GLU A 685 30.07 -52.13 -25.34
N PHE A 686 29.51 -53.01 -26.17
CA PHE A 686 28.06 -53.17 -26.30
C PHE A 686 27.42 -53.60 -24.97
N GLU A 687 27.99 -54.57 -24.27
CA GLU A 687 27.50 -55.02 -22.96
C GLU A 687 27.56 -53.88 -21.93
N LYS A 688 28.67 -53.14 -21.88
CA LYS A 688 28.83 -52.02 -20.95
C LYS A 688 27.83 -50.89 -21.22
N ILE A 689 27.67 -50.48 -22.48
CA ILE A 689 26.70 -49.44 -22.88
C ILE A 689 25.27 -49.90 -22.58
N LYS A 690 24.95 -51.17 -22.84
CA LYS A 690 23.63 -51.73 -22.55
C LYS A 690 23.31 -51.70 -21.05
N GLU A 691 24.29 -52.02 -20.20
CA GLU A 691 24.11 -51.96 -18.74
C GLU A 691 23.96 -50.51 -18.24
N GLU A 692 24.80 -49.60 -18.72
CA GLU A 692 24.72 -48.17 -18.39
C GLU A 692 23.38 -47.54 -18.84
N LEU A 693 22.91 -47.91 -20.04
CA LEU A 693 21.61 -47.49 -20.56
C LEU A 693 20.47 -47.98 -19.66
N ALA A 694 20.45 -49.27 -19.31
CA ALA A 694 19.42 -49.83 -18.45
C ALA A 694 19.38 -49.16 -17.06
N LYS A 695 20.55 -48.89 -16.45
CA LYS A 695 20.66 -48.16 -15.18
C LYS A 695 20.16 -46.72 -15.31
N SER A 696 20.52 -46.03 -16.40
CA SER A 696 20.11 -44.66 -16.67
C SER A 696 18.60 -44.56 -16.90
N GLU A 697 18.01 -45.48 -17.66
CA GLU A 697 16.56 -45.53 -17.92
C GLU A 697 15.76 -45.79 -16.65
N ALA A 698 16.19 -46.74 -15.81
CA ALA A 698 15.55 -47.01 -14.53
C ALA A 698 15.56 -45.77 -13.62
N LYS A 699 16.71 -45.10 -13.52
CA LYS A 699 16.85 -43.88 -12.71
C LYS A 699 16.04 -42.71 -13.27
N ARG A 700 15.98 -42.55 -14.60
CA ARG A 700 15.15 -41.55 -15.26
C ARG A 700 13.68 -41.74 -14.92
N LYS A 701 13.18 -42.98 -15.00
CA LYS A 701 11.79 -43.31 -14.70
C LYS A 701 11.43 -42.99 -13.24
N GLU A 702 12.30 -43.34 -12.29
CA GLU A 702 12.11 -43.01 -10.87
C GLU A 702 12.05 -41.48 -10.64
N LEU A 703 12.91 -40.71 -11.32
CA LEU A 703 12.92 -39.26 -11.22
C LEU A 703 11.69 -38.62 -11.88
N GLU A 704 11.23 -39.15 -13.02
CA GLU A 704 10.00 -38.72 -13.69
C GLU A 704 8.78 -38.94 -12.77
N GLU A 705 8.67 -40.09 -12.10
CA GLU A 705 7.60 -40.35 -11.13
C GLU A 705 7.64 -39.38 -9.93
N LYS A 706 8.82 -39.08 -9.41
CA LYS A 706 8.99 -38.06 -8.36
C LYS A 706 8.61 -36.66 -8.84
N MET A 707 8.99 -36.29 -10.06
CA MET A 707 8.65 -35.00 -10.65
C MET A 707 7.14 -34.84 -10.83
N VAL A 708 6.44 -35.90 -11.26
CA VAL A 708 4.96 -35.90 -11.37
C VAL A 708 4.31 -35.68 -10.01
N LYS A 709 4.81 -36.33 -8.93
CA LYS A 709 4.30 -36.10 -7.57
C LYS A 709 4.45 -34.64 -7.13
N LEU A 710 5.61 -34.03 -7.36
CA LEU A 710 5.84 -32.61 -7.02
C LEU A 710 4.96 -31.66 -7.83
N VAL A 711 4.72 -31.96 -9.10
CA VAL A 711 3.80 -31.18 -9.94
C VAL A 711 2.36 -31.32 -9.45
N GLN A 712 1.96 -32.52 -8.99
CA GLN A 712 0.64 -32.74 -8.40
C GLN A 712 0.49 -31.94 -7.10
N GLU A 713 1.44 -32.02 -6.17
CA GLU A 713 1.43 -31.23 -4.92
C GLU A 713 1.33 -29.73 -5.19
N LYS A 714 2.07 -29.23 -6.18
CA LYS A 714 1.97 -27.82 -6.62
C LYS A 714 0.56 -27.48 -7.11
N ASN A 715 -0.06 -28.33 -7.91
CA ASN A 715 -1.41 -28.10 -8.43
C ASN A 715 -2.45 -28.14 -7.30
N ASP A 716 -2.31 -29.08 -6.35
CA ASP A 716 -3.20 -29.20 -5.20
C ASP A 716 -3.11 -27.95 -4.30
N LEU A 717 -1.89 -27.47 -4.02
CA LEU A 717 -1.68 -26.20 -3.31
C LEU A 717 -2.26 -25.01 -4.07
N GLN A 718 -2.12 -24.96 -5.39
CA GLN A 718 -2.70 -23.89 -6.20
C GLN A 718 -4.23 -23.90 -6.14
N LEU A 719 -4.86 -25.08 -6.15
CA LEU A 719 -6.31 -25.23 -5.97
C LEU A 719 -6.74 -24.79 -4.57
N GLN A 720 -5.98 -25.13 -3.52
CA GLN A 720 -6.24 -24.69 -2.16
C GLN A 720 -6.16 -23.17 -2.03
N VAL A 721 -5.11 -22.55 -2.58
CA VAL A 721 -4.96 -21.08 -2.59
C VAL A 721 -6.11 -20.41 -3.31
N GLN A 722 -6.58 -20.97 -4.44
CA GLN A 722 -7.75 -20.45 -5.14
C GLN A 722 -9.02 -20.58 -4.30
N ALA A 723 -9.24 -21.72 -3.64
CA ALA A 723 -10.39 -21.93 -2.77
C ALA A 723 -10.38 -20.99 -1.55
N GLU A 724 -9.22 -20.74 -0.94
CA GLU A 724 -9.06 -19.78 0.15
C GLU A 724 -9.27 -18.33 -0.34
N ALA A 725 -8.81 -17.99 -1.55
CA ALA A 725 -9.05 -16.68 -2.14
C ALA A 725 -10.54 -16.45 -2.45
N ASP A 726 -11.26 -17.47 -2.92
CA ASP A 726 -12.71 -17.42 -3.15
C ASP A 726 -13.46 -17.29 -1.81
N ALA A 727 -13.07 -18.06 -0.79
CA ALA A 727 -13.64 -17.95 0.56
C ALA A 727 -13.38 -16.58 1.21
N LEU A 728 -12.22 -15.99 0.96
CA LEU A 728 -11.89 -14.62 1.39
C LEU A 728 -12.78 -13.60 0.68
N ALA A 729 -13.01 -13.75 -0.63
CA ALA A 729 -13.91 -12.89 -1.38
C ALA A 729 -15.36 -12.97 -0.86
N ASP A 730 -15.83 -14.17 -0.50
CA ASP A 730 -17.15 -14.36 0.13
C ASP A 730 -17.21 -13.73 1.54
N ALA A 731 -16.09 -13.70 2.27
CA ALA A 731 -16.00 -13.00 3.56
C ALA A 731 -15.98 -11.48 3.39
N GLU A 732 -15.27 -10.96 2.38
CA GLU A 732 -15.27 -9.55 2.00
C GLU A 732 -16.67 -9.08 1.60
N GLU A 733 -17.41 -9.84 0.77
CA GLU A 733 -18.78 -9.49 0.38
C GLU A 733 -19.72 -9.45 1.59
N ARG A 734 -19.59 -10.40 2.53
CA ARG A 734 -20.36 -10.37 3.79
C ARG A 734 -19.99 -9.18 4.66
N CYS A 735 -18.71 -8.82 4.74
CA CYS A 735 -18.24 -7.65 5.49
C CYS A 735 -18.82 -6.36 4.90
N ASP A 736 -18.76 -6.19 3.57
CA ASP A 736 -19.33 -5.03 2.87
C ASP A 736 -20.84 -4.90 3.06
N GLN A 737 -21.57 -6.03 3.06
CA GLN A 737 -23.00 -6.05 3.35
C GLN A 737 -23.28 -5.61 4.80
N LEU A 738 -22.48 -6.08 5.76
CA LEU A 738 -22.58 -5.67 7.16
C LEU A 738 -22.27 -4.18 7.33
N ILE A 739 -21.26 -3.64 6.66
CA ILE A 739 -20.93 -2.20 6.68
C ILE A 739 -22.11 -1.38 6.14
N LYS A 740 -22.67 -1.76 4.98
CA LYS A 740 -23.87 -1.08 4.43
C LYS A 740 -25.06 -1.12 5.39
N THR A 741 -25.27 -2.26 6.05
CA THR A 741 -26.34 -2.43 7.04
C THR A 741 -26.09 -1.58 8.28
N LYS A 742 -24.84 -1.53 8.78
CA LYS A 742 -24.42 -0.66 9.90
C LYS A 742 -24.73 0.80 9.58
N ILE A 743 -24.39 1.28 8.39
CA ILE A 743 -24.69 2.65 7.95
C ILE A 743 -26.19 2.96 8.01
N GLN A 744 -27.03 2.04 7.52
CA GLN A 744 -28.49 2.21 7.57
C GLN A 744 -29.03 2.18 9.00
N LEU A 745 -28.47 1.32 9.85
CA LEU A 745 -28.85 1.24 11.26
C LEU A 745 -28.43 2.49 12.03
N GLU A 746 -27.23 3.03 11.80
CA GLU A 746 -26.76 4.28 12.41
C GLU A 746 -27.64 5.46 12.00
N ALA A 747 -28.03 5.53 10.72
CA ALA A 747 -28.96 6.56 10.24
C ALA A 747 -30.34 6.44 10.93
N LYS A 748 -30.87 5.21 11.07
CA LYS A 748 -32.12 4.96 11.80
C LYS A 748 -32.02 5.30 13.28
N VAL A 749 -30.91 4.95 13.93
CA VAL A 749 -30.68 5.28 15.34
C VAL A 749 -30.70 6.79 15.51
N LYS A 750 -29.97 7.54 14.66
CA LYS A 750 -29.96 9.00 14.72
C LYS A 750 -31.34 9.62 14.53
N GLU A 751 -32.09 9.17 13.51
CA GLU A 751 -33.46 9.63 13.25
C GLU A 751 -34.41 9.33 14.41
N VAL A 752 -34.30 8.14 15.02
CA VAL A 752 -35.13 7.75 16.17
C VAL A 752 -34.73 8.53 17.42
N THR A 753 -33.44 8.81 17.64
CA THR A 753 -32.97 9.63 18.76
C THR A 753 -33.47 11.07 18.63
N GLU A 754 -33.33 11.70 17.47
CA GLU A 754 -33.84 13.06 17.23
C GLU A 754 -35.36 13.14 17.46
N ARG A 755 -36.12 12.16 16.96
CA ARG A 755 -37.57 12.09 17.25
C ARG A 755 -37.88 11.87 18.73
N ALA A 756 -37.10 11.06 19.43
CA ALA A 756 -37.32 10.82 20.84
C ALA A 756 -37.07 12.10 21.66
N GLU A 757 -36.04 12.87 21.31
CA GLU A 757 -35.75 14.18 21.91
C GLU A 757 -36.89 15.19 21.65
N ASP A 758 -37.40 15.26 20.41
CA ASP A 758 -38.54 16.12 20.06
C ASP A 758 -39.81 15.73 20.85
N GLU A 759 -40.11 14.42 20.96
CA GLU A 759 -41.27 13.94 21.71
C GLU A 759 -41.10 14.14 23.23
N GLU A 760 -39.87 14.05 23.77
CA GLU A 760 -39.57 14.40 25.16
C GLU A 760 -39.79 15.89 25.42
N GLU A 761 -39.40 16.77 24.50
CA GLU A 761 -39.66 18.21 24.59
C GLU A 761 -41.17 18.50 24.54
N ILE A 762 -41.90 17.91 23.59
CA ILE A 762 -43.37 18.04 23.48
C ILE A 762 -44.05 17.53 24.75
N ASN A 763 -43.61 16.39 25.31
CA ASN A 763 -44.17 15.85 26.54
C ASN A 763 -43.90 16.77 27.73
N ALA A 764 -42.71 17.38 27.81
CA ALA A 764 -42.40 18.38 28.82
C ALA A 764 -43.30 19.63 28.68
N GLU A 765 -43.52 20.12 27.45
CA GLU A 765 -44.44 21.23 27.19
C GLU A 765 -45.89 20.90 27.55
N LEU A 766 -46.37 19.71 27.18
CA LEU A 766 -47.72 19.22 27.50
C LEU A 766 -47.89 19.05 29.00
N THR A 767 -46.88 18.54 29.70
CA THR A 767 -46.89 18.42 31.16
C THR A 767 -46.93 19.79 31.83
N ALA A 768 -46.19 20.77 31.32
CA ALA A 768 -46.23 22.14 31.81
C ALA A 768 -47.60 22.81 31.56
N LYS A 769 -48.19 22.64 30.36
CA LYS A 769 -49.54 23.11 30.04
C LYS A 769 -50.62 22.43 30.88
N LYS A 770 -50.52 21.12 31.06
CA LYS A 770 -51.40 20.33 31.91
C LYS A 770 -51.38 20.86 33.35
N ARG A 771 -50.19 21.12 33.91
CA ARG A 771 -50.07 21.69 35.25
C ARG A 771 -50.77 23.05 35.37
N LYS A 772 -50.58 23.94 34.39
CA LYS A 772 -51.30 25.24 34.35
C LYS A 772 -52.81 25.07 34.31
N LEU A 773 -53.31 24.16 33.46
CA LEU A 773 -54.75 23.87 33.36
C LEU A 773 -55.29 23.22 34.64
N GLU A 774 -54.52 22.35 35.30
CA GLU A 774 -54.89 21.77 36.59
C GLU A 774 -54.97 22.85 37.68
N ASP A 775 -54.01 23.77 37.72
CA ASP A 775 -54.01 24.92 38.63
C ASP A 775 -55.23 25.84 38.36
N GLU A 776 -55.48 26.23 37.10
CA GLU A 776 -56.66 27.03 36.71
C GLU A 776 -57.99 26.32 37.01
N CYS A 777 -58.10 25.03 36.73
CA CYS A 777 -59.28 24.25 37.07
C CYS A 777 -59.49 24.17 38.59
N SER A 778 -58.41 24.08 39.38
CA SER A 778 -58.49 24.08 40.84
C SER A 778 -58.95 25.44 41.37
N GLU A 779 -58.45 26.55 40.80
CA GLU A 779 -58.90 27.90 41.15
C GLU A 779 -60.37 28.11 40.80
N LEU A 780 -60.79 27.77 39.57
CA LEU A 780 -62.18 27.88 39.15
C LEU A 780 -63.13 27.02 40.01
N LYS A 781 -62.73 25.81 40.40
CA LYS A 781 -63.52 24.99 41.34
C LYS A 781 -63.70 25.68 42.68
N LYS A 782 -62.63 26.25 43.22
CA LYS A 782 -62.69 26.99 44.48
C LYS A 782 -63.58 28.23 44.39
N ASP A 783 -63.46 28.98 43.29
CA ASP A 783 -64.31 30.15 43.04
C ASP A 783 -65.79 29.77 42.90
N ILE A 784 -66.09 28.64 42.24
CA ILE A 784 -67.46 28.10 42.16
C ILE A 784 -67.96 27.73 43.55
N ASP A 785 -67.19 27.00 44.36
CA ASP A 785 -67.57 26.63 45.73
C ASP A 785 -67.84 27.88 46.60
N ASP A 786 -66.98 28.90 46.49
CA ASP A 786 -67.13 30.18 47.21
C ASP A 786 -68.37 30.97 46.73
N LEU A 787 -68.66 30.94 45.41
CA LEU A 787 -69.86 31.55 44.83
C LEU A 787 -71.12 30.81 45.23
N GLU A 788 -71.12 29.47 45.29
CA GLU A 788 -72.24 28.66 45.76
C GLU A 788 -72.56 28.95 47.24
N LEU A 789 -71.54 29.07 48.08
CA LEU A 789 -71.70 29.50 49.48
C LEU A 789 -72.29 30.91 49.58
N THR A 790 -71.84 31.82 48.72
CA THR A 790 -72.36 33.19 48.67
C THR A 790 -73.80 33.23 48.17
N LEU A 791 -74.14 32.44 47.14
CA LEU A 791 -75.49 32.31 46.60
C LEU A 791 -76.43 31.76 47.68
N ALA A 792 -76.06 30.70 48.39
CA ALA A 792 -76.85 30.15 49.48
C ALA A 792 -77.10 31.18 50.60
N LYS A 793 -76.11 32.03 50.89
CA LYS A 793 -76.26 33.14 51.84
C LYS A 793 -77.24 34.20 51.34
N VAL A 794 -77.10 34.63 50.08
CA VAL A 794 -77.98 35.63 49.46
C VAL A 794 -79.40 35.10 49.30
N GLU A 795 -79.60 33.82 48.98
CA GLU A 795 -80.92 33.19 48.93
C GLU A 795 -81.58 33.16 50.32
N LYS A 796 -80.80 32.88 51.37
CA LYS A 796 -81.29 32.95 52.75
C LYS A 796 -81.69 34.38 53.15
N GLU A 797 -80.90 35.38 52.76
CA GLU A 797 -81.21 36.79 52.97
C GLU A 797 -82.46 37.21 52.17
N LYS A 798 -82.54 36.84 50.89
CA LYS A 798 -83.70 37.05 50.02
C LYS A 798 -84.95 36.48 50.65
N HIS A 799 -84.93 35.23 51.09
CA HIS A 799 -86.08 34.56 51.70
C HIS A 799 -86.53 35.26 52.99
N ALA A 800 -85.59 35.79 53.77
CA ALA A 800 -85.89 36.61 54.95
C ALA A 800 -86.57 37.95 54.57
N THR A 801 -86.11 38.61 53.49
CA THR A 801 -86.78 39.81 52.95
C THR A 801 -88.16 39.50 52.37
N GLU A 802 -88.33 38.41 51.63
CA GLU A 802 -89.64 37.99 51.07
C GLU A 802 -90.66 37.76 52.17
N ASN A 803 -90.27 37.13 53.28
CA ASN A 803 -91.14 36.98 54.45
C ASN A 803 -91.51 38.34 55.06
N LYS A 804 -90.57 39.29 55.10
CA LYS A 804 -90.84 40.67 55.54
C LYS A 804 -91.84 41.38 54.64
N VAL A 805 -91.68 41.25 53.32
CA VAL A 805 -92.61 41.81 52.33
C VAL A 805 -93.99 41.20 52.51
N LYS A 806 -94.08 39.87 52.63
CA LYS A 806 -95.36 39.17 52.78
C LYS A 806 -96.16 39.66 54.00
N ASN A 807 -95.49 39.85 55.13
CA ASN A 807 -96.11 40.43 56.33
C ASN A 807 -96.64 41.86 56.08
N LEU A 808 -95.86 42.70 55.38
CA LEU A 808 -96.30 44.06 55.03
C LEU A 808 -97.49 44.05 54.04
N THR A 809 -97.53 43.10 53.11
CA THR A 809 -98.66 42.96 52.17
C THR A 809 -99.95 42.54 52.88
N GLU A 810 -99.86 41.68 53.90
CA GLU A 810 -101.00 41.29 54.74
C GLU A 810 -101.53 42.47 55.57
N GLU A 811 -100.64 43.33 56.09
CA GLU A 811 -101.03 44.59 56.75
C GLU A 811 -101.73 45.58 55.79
N MET A 812 -101.25 45.69 54.54
CA MET A 812 -101.91 46.53 53.53
C MET A 812 -103.32 46.04 53.17
N ALA A 813 -103.53 44.73 53.03
CA ALA A 813 -104.84 44.17 52.70
C ALA A 813 -105.90 44.44 53.79
N ALA A 814 -105.50 44.43 55.07
CA ALA A 814 -106.37 44.78 56.18
C ALA A 814 -106.80 46.27 56.17
N LEU A 815 -105.90 47.16 55.73
CA LEU A 815 -106.22 48.58 55.55
C LEU A 815 -107.19 48.82 54.38
N ASP A 816 -107.05 48.08 53.27
CA ASP A 816 -107.96 48.19 52.12
C ASP A 816 -109.40 47.74 52.44
N GLU A 817 -109.60 46.69 53.25
CA GLU A 817 -110.95 46.30 53.72
C GLU A 817 -111.62 47.41 54.55
N THR A 818 -110.82 48.17 55.30
CA THR A 818 -111.32 49.28 56.13
C THR A 818 -111.79 50.45 55.24
N ILE A 819 -111.10 50.72 54.13
CA ILE A 819 -111.46 51.75 53.16
C ILE A 819 -112.77 51.41 52.42
N VAL A 820 -113.00 50.14 52.08
CA VAL A 820 -114.24 49.71 51.41
C VAL A 820 -115.48 49.91 52.29
N LYS A 821 -115.37 49.69 53.60
CA LYS A 821 -116.47 49.95 54.56
C LYS A 821 -116.85 51.43 54.60
N LEU A 822 -115.88 52.33 54.70
CA LEU A 822 -116.11 53.78 54.72
C LEU A 822 -116.73 54.30 53.41
N THR A 823 -116.39 53.67 52.28
CA THR A 823 -116.93 54.04 50.96
C THR A 823 -118.42 53.68 50.82
N LYS A 824 -118.88 52.61 51.49
CA LYS A 824 -120.29 52.19 51.50
C LYS A 824 -121.18 53.12 52.32
N GLU A 825 -120.69 53.63 53.46
CA GLU A 825 -121.43 54.61 54.29
C GLU A 825 -121.60 55.95 53.57
N LYS A 826 -120.60 56.38 52.79
CA LYS A 826 -120.67 57.61 51.99
C LYS A 826 -121.81 57.59 50.96
N LYS A 827 -122.10 56.42 50.36
CA LYS A 827 -123.11 56.29 49.30
C LYS A 827 -124.54 56.36 49.84
N ALA A 828 -124.80 55.80 51.03
CA ALA A 828 -126.10 55.86 51.69
C ALA A 828 -126.50 57.29 52.09
N LEU A 829 -125.53 58.13 52.46
CA LEU A 829 -125.75 59.54 52.79
C LEU A 829 -126.09 60.42 51.58
N GLN A 830 -125.61 60.06 50.38
CA GLN A 830 -125.92 60.81 49.14
C GLN A 830 -127.34 60.53 48.62
N GLU A 831 -127.86 59.32 48.78
CA GLU A 831 -129.23 58.97 48.37
C GLU A 831 -130.30 59.64 49.25
N ALA A 832 -130.03 59.82 50.55
CA ALA A 832 -130.93 60.56 51.45
C ALA A 832 -131.02 62.07 51.11
N HIS A 833 -129.94 62.66 50.61
CA HIS A 833 -129.91 64.08 50.23
C HIS A 833 -130.75 64.37 48.98
N GLN A 834 -130.74 63.47 47.99
CA GLN A 834 -131.48 63.63 46.74
C GLN A 834 -133.01 63.56 46.96
N GLN A 835 -133.47 62.68 47.86
CA GLN A 835 -134.88 62.56 48.23
C GLN A 835 -135.44 63.86 48.87
N THR A 836 -134.60 64.60 49.60
CA THR A 836 -135.03 65.86 50.26
C THR A 836 -135.12 67.04 49.28
N LEU A 837 -134.40 66.97 48.15
CA LEU A 837 -134.46 67.98 47.09
C LEU A 837 -135.72 67.84 46.23
N ASP A 838 -136.17 66.61 45.98
CA ASP A 838 -137.38 66.35 45.17
C ASP A 838 -138.68 66.75 45.91
N ASP A 839 -138.73 66.62 47.24
CA ASP A 839 -139.87 67.10 48.05
C ASP A 839 -139.97 68.63 48.11
N LEU A 840 -138.84 69.35 47.99
CA LEU A 840 -138.81 70.82 47.98
C LEU A 840 -139.34 71.40 46.66
N GLN A 841 -139.06 70.73 45.54
CA GLN A 841 -139.52 71.12 44.19
C GLN A 841 -141.04 70.96 44.04
N ALA A 842 -141.65 69.96 44.70
CA ALA A 842 -143.08 69.70 44.65
C ALA A 842 -143.95 70.73 45.41
N GLU A 843 -143.37 71.47 46.37
CA GLU A 843 -144.07 72.55 47.09
C GLU A 843 -143.89 73.93 46.43
N GLU A 844 -142.83 74.16 45.64
CA GLU A 844 -142.67 75.40 44.86
C GLU A 844 -143.64 75.53 43.68
N ASP A 845 -144.06 74.41 43.06
CA ASP A 845 -144.99 74.42 41.91
C ASP A 845 -146.46 74.72 42.27
N LYS A 846 -146.82 74.84 43.56
CA LYS A 846 -148.20 75.17 44.00
C LYS A 846 -148.50 76.68 44.12
N VAL A 847 -147.52 77.57 43.91
CA VAL A 847 -147.69 79.02 44.23
C VAL A 847 -147.53 79.96 43.02
N ASN A 848 -147.31 79.47 41.80
CA ASN A 848 -147.37 80.31 40.59
C ASN A 848 -148.24 79.67 39.48
N THR A 849 -149.54 80.05 39.49
CA THR A 849 -150.66 79.77 38.56
C THR A 849 -151.27 78.38 38.49
#